data_AF-A0A9P4HTS0-F1
#
_entry.id   AF-A0A9P4HTS0-F1
#
_cell.length_a   1.000
_cell.length_b   1.000
_cell.length_c   1.000
_cell.angle_alpha   90.00
_cell.angle_beta   90.00
_cell.angle_gamma   90.00
#
_symmetry.space_group_name_H-M   'P 1'
#
loop_
_entity.id
_entity.type
_entity.pdbx_description
1 polymer ?
#
loop_
_entity_poly.entity_id
_entity_poly.type
_entity_poly.pdbx_seq_one_letter_code
_entity_poly.pdbx_strand_id
1 'polypeptide(L)'
;MEPSEKLGLMPFKFRWEIVRVALATGISDPDILLPPLGDNYRDYDAFWSYLENHESCRKLKMPDKGSEKAWDLAEGRFDNVTLKADLVYNKSNRGPFFNLSLKPLEKDKSCRFQRAFGGDRFLYVQVPPIRSNFIPKGKGTEDDVRLRYEEWLVQPDKPFLGRYWTIFHVENIKSKTMQRESKATRQRLVLFATHGFDIKLKPEANGISPRKSGPRKVIMSSEPEASVSDVLDWFMPLKLNAYQPFTKAFARLDLGLSRTDAGIKFLPSQVRFVKDTLADGSREDRSFNDRKCKWVSPHDPKNPQVMNDGCSRISIGALLAHWRSKSLPGPVPSAVQGRIGGAKGVWIISASTDTTDPEHLDHWIEISDSQLKFKPHPRDDCDETYDQNRLLFEPLASSAPPSSSSLNKAFFPILLDRGIPKERLRDLVTMCLHRNREALLDAVQSDDLRRWVNSQNSLNEERNRDGMMTWQGGLPMPLGEKVVLLLESGFNPQECPYLANIVVRMVQADLLKLRHKFDIPVARSTFVLGIADPIGVLAPGQVHLMFSQNFSDDVTGESKMYLDNLEVLVARHPALRNSDIQKVKAVFKKELDHLRDVIVFPSKGEFPLAGKLQGGDYDGDRFWVSWEPSLTNGFKNAPAPYTSPIPEDYGISVDRRTLGEIQANQWLQESFKFRNKPELLGVVTKLHGRVSYKQNQIDSYIVNKLVDLHDLLVDSSKNGYVFDDAAYKKFVTTQLRLNLKDIKDQAYEQGMQLDEANRRKHGKTKTPKIKYNPNHILDHLYWEVIVPHTEETLRQLSRNFDDSTTLYDPDLLDPFENELQDAMNSADTARAQCLEALEAAVKELRPVWNRLTTKDPDLNNPDDYNDALEKTYSHYLSIAPLNPTASASISAYLSPITPGGPCRWAVLRASAFAGAESEVKRFEGRRQSKWASGPTCLFHIAGRELCFIKAMRVGGWRVLRGESWGLLKPRRGRKKGVVQVVEEMGEGWESEEEGEVGLGLV
;
A
#
# COMPACT_ATOMS: atom_id res chain seq x y z
N MET A 1 16.39 -27.96 9.22
CA MET A 1 17.63 -28.28 9.94
C MET A 1 17.22 -28.62 11.36
N GLU A 2 17.50 -29.84 11.80
CA GLU A 2 17.43 -30.14 13.23
C GLU A 2 18.53 -29.34 13.91
N PRO A 3 18.21 -28.56 14.96
CA PRO A 3 19.22 -27.77 15.65
C PRO A 3 20.20 -28.66 16.40
N SER A 4 21.46 -28.26 16.41
CA SER A 4 22.43 -28.74 17.38
C SER A 4 22.00 -28.38 18.80
N GLU A 5 22.50 -29.12 19.78
CA GLU A 5 22.33 -28.79 21.20
C GLU A 5 22.92 -27.40 21.52
N LYS A 6 23.97 -26.97 20.82
CA LYS A 6 24.64 -25.68 21.03
C LYS A 6 23.80 -24.49 20.58
N LEU A 7 23.24 -24.54 19.37
CA LEU A 7 22.37 -23.48 18.85
C LEU A 7 21.07 -23.39 19.64
N GLY A 8 20.56 -24.53 20.13
CA GLY A 8 19.37 -24.60 20.98
C GLY A 8 19.50 -23.80 22.29
N LEU A 9 20.73 -23.55 22.78
CA LEU A 9 20.96 -22.81 24.02
C LEU A 9 20.84 -21.28 23.86
N MET A 10 20.92 -20.77 22.63
CA MET A 10 20.83 -19.33 22.34
C MET A 10 19.38 -18.83 22.45
N PRO A 11 19.12 -17.53 22.74
CA PRO A 11 17.78 -16.98 22.62
C PRO A 11 17.28 -17.04 21.17
N PHE A 12 15.96 -17.19 20.98
CA PHE A 12 15.38 -17.49 19.66
C PHE A 12 15.73 -16.47 18.57
N LYS A 13 15.80 -15.17 18.89
CA LYS A 13 16.19 -14.12 17.94
C LYS A 13 17.59 -14.31 17.35
N PHE A 14 18.55 -14.77 18.16
CA PHE A 14 19.90 -15.09 17.69
C PHE A 14 19.89 -16.32 16.79
N ARG A 15 19.14 -17.38 17.16
CA ARG A 15 19.00 -18.57 16.31
C ARG A 15 18.45 -18.20 14.93
N TRP A 16 17.47 -17.30 14.89
CA TRP A 16 16.87 -16.80 13.65
C TRP A 16 17.89 -16.12 12.74
N GLU A 17 18.66 -15.16 13.25
CA GLU A 17 19.67 -14.43 12.47
C GLU A 17 20.82 -15.32 12.00
N ILE A 18 21.34 -16.19 12.88
CA ILE A 18 22.41 -17.13 12.54
C ILE A 18 22.00 -18.03 11.38
N VAL A 19 20.81 -18.63 11.48
CA VAL A 19 20.30 -19.50 10.41
C VAL A 19 19.94 -18.71 9.15
N ARG A 20 19.50 -17.45 9.28
CA ARG A 20 19.29 -16.58 8.12
C ARG A 20 20.59 -16.35 7.36
N VAL A 21 21.68 -16.03 8.07
CA VAL A 21 23.01 -15.85 7.46
C VAL A 21 23.46 -17.17 6.84
N ALA A 22 23.41 -18.28 7.57
CA ALA A 22 23.85 -19.58 7.05
C ALA A 22 23.09 -19.99 5.77
N LEU A 23 21.77 -19.81 5.73
CA LEU A 23 20.96 -20.09 4.54
C LEU A 23 21.29 -19.16 3.36
N ALA A 24 21.56 -17.88 3.62
CA ALA A 24 21.89 -16.91 2.59
C ALA A 24 23.30 -17.11 2.00
N THR A 25 24.25 -17.54 2.83
CA THR A 25 25.66 -17.75 2.44
C THR A 25 25.95 -19.18 2.00
N GLY A 26 25.01 -20.11 2.20
CA GLY A 26 25.17 -21.52 1.86
C GLY A 26 26.00 -22.33 2.85
N ILE A 27 26.18 -21.84 4.08
CA ILE A 27 26.87 -22.56 5.15
C ILE A 27 25.97 -23.70 5.64
N SER A 28 26.49 -24.92 5.56
CA SER A 28 25.74 -26.15 5.88
C SER A 28 25.57 -26.41 7.38
N ASP A 29 26.50 -25.94 8.22
CA ASP A 29 26.42 -26.04 9.69
C ASP A 29 26.36 -24.64 10.33
N PRO A 30 25.17 -24.21 10.81
CA PRO A 30 25.00 -22.92 11.46
C PRO A 30 25.81 -22.74 12.76
N ASP A 31 26.25 -23.82 13.41
CA ASP A 31 27.01 -23.74 14.67
C ASP A 31 28.36 -23.05 14.51
N ILE A 32 28.91 -23.06 13.30
CA ILE A 32 30.17 -22.38 12.96
C ILE A 32 30.06 -20.88 13.19
N LEU A 33 28.85 -20.31 13.12
CA LEU A 33 28.59 -18.88 13.31
C LEU A 33 28.25 -18.53 14.76
N LEU A 34 28.36 -19.48 15.70
CA LEU A 34 28.08 -19.21 17.10
C LEU A 34 29.18 -18.33 17.72
N PRO A 35 28.81 -17.23 18.39
CA PRO A 35 29.78 -16.40 19.06
C PRO A 35 30.53 -17.16 20.18
N PRO A 36 31.81 -16.84 20.45
CA PRO A 36 32.53 -17.37 21.61
C PRO A 36 31.80 -17.04 22.92
N LEU A 37 31.85 -17.96 23.88
CA LEU A 37 31.27 -17.77 25.23
C LEU A 37 32.01 -16.63 25.96
N GLY A 38 31.35 -15.50 26.20
CA GLY A 38 31.83 -14.41 27.06
C GLY A 38 31.93 -13.02 26.43
N ASP A 39 31.75 -12.89 25.12
CA ASP A 39 31.84 -11.61 24.39
C ASP A 39 30.55 -10.78 24.43
N ASN A 40 30.70 -9.44 24.36
CA ASN A 40 29.62 -8.45 24.35
C ASN A 40 28.93 -8.33 22.97
N TYR A 41 28.18 -9.35 22.55
CA TYR A 41 27.26 -9.26 21.39
C TYR A 41 25.83 -8.90 21.83
N ARG A 42 25.71 -7.95 22.79
CA ARG A 42 24.43 -7.65 23.44
C ARG A 42 23.51 -6.80 22.57
N ASP A 43 24.07 -5.87 21.81
CA ASP A 43 23.33 -5.06 20.83
C ASP A 43 23.41 -5.66 19.43
N TYR A 44 22.46 -5.28 18.58
CA TYR A 44 22.29 -5.86 17.25
C TYR A 44 23.46 -5.55 16.33
N ASP A 45 24.05 -4.36 16.47
CA ASP A 45 25.13 -3.88 15.62
C ASP A 45 26.42 -4.63 15.88
N ALA A 46 26.81 -4.81 17.14
CA ALA A 46 27.97 -5.61 17.52
C ALA A 46 27.81 -7.07 17.06
N PHE A 47 26.61 -7.64 17.20
CA PHE A 47 26.34 -8.99 16.73
C PHE A 47 26.43 -9.11 15.20
N TRP A 48 25.91 -8.14 14.46
CA TRP A 48 25.98 -8.15 13.00
C TRP A 48 27.41 -7.92 12.49
N SER A 49 28.15 -7.00 13.11
CA SER A 49 29.57 -6.79 12.81
C SER A 49 30.41 -8.03 13.07
N TYR A 50 30.09 -8.82 14.09
CA TYR A 50 30.73 -10.12 14.29
C TYR A 50 30.48 -11.07 13.12
N LEU A 51 29.22 -11.21 12.68
CA LEU A 51 28.86 -12.09 11.57
C LEU A 51 29.50 -11.66 10.25
N GLU A 52 29.54 -10.35 9.96
CA GLU A 52 30.17 -9.82 8.74
C GLU A 52 31.67 -10.06 8.70
N ASN A 53 32.35 -9.98 9.85
CA ASN A 53 33.80 -10.17 9.96
C ASN A 53 34.20 -11.64 10.20
N HIS A 54 33.25 -12.54 10.40
CA HIS A 54 33.52 -13.96 10.61
C HIS A 54 34.27 -14.57 9.41
N GLU A 55 35.23 -15.47 9.67
CA GLU A 55 36.11 -16.04 8.62
C GLU A 55 35.31 -16.72 7.50
N SER A 56 34.23 -17.42 7.87
CA SER A 56 33.30 -18.09 6.93
C SER A 56 32.41 -17.12 6.12
N CYS A 57 32.35 -15.83 6.48
CA CYS A 57 31.42 -14.85 5.91
C CYS A 57 32.11 -13.69 5.17
N ARG A 58 33.34 -13.31 5.54
CA ARG A 58 34.07 -12.10 5.10
C ARG A 58 34.21 -11.89 3.58
N LYS A 59 33.95 -12.91 2.76
CA LYS A 59 34.01 -12.84 1.28
C LYS A 59 32.69 -13.20 0.58
N LEU A 60 31.63 -13.43 1.34
CA LEU A 60 30.33 -13.83 0.83
C LEU A 60 29.37 -12.64 0.85
N LYS A 61 28.38 -12.68 -0.03
CA LYS A 61 27.30 -11.70 -0.02
C LYS A 61 26.41 -11.96 1.19
N MET A 62 26.44 -11.05 2.17
CA MET A 62 25.59 -11.11 3.36
C MET A 62 24.13 -10.84 3.00
N PRO A 63 23.16 -11.44 3.73
CA PRO A 63 21.76 -11.05 3.60
C PRO A 63 21.54 -9.63 4.15
N ASP A 64 20.44 -9.01 3.75
CA ASP A 64 20.06 -7.69 4.27
C ASP A 64 20.00 -7.69 5.80
N LYS A 65 20.57 -6.64 6.41
CA LYS A 65 20.51 -6.41 7.85
C LYS A 65 19.10 -5.96 8.25
N GLY A 66 18.62 -6.45 9.39
CA GLY A 66 17.31 -6.07 9.93
C GLY A 66 17.32 -4.70 10.62
N SER A 67 16.21 -4.35 11.25
CA SER A 67 16.11 -3.13 12.08
C SER A 67 16.50 -3.44 13.53
N GLU A 68 17.38 -2.62 14.11
CA GLU A 68 17.72 -2.68 15.55
C GLU A 68 16.46 -2.57 16.43
N LYS A 69 15.52 -1.67 16.09
CA LYS A 69 14.24 -1.56 16.80
C LYS A 69 13.44 -2.87 16.79
N ALA A 70 13.47 -3.61 15.68
CA ALA A 70 12.78 -4.89 15.57
C ALA A 70 13.51 -5.99 16.36
N TRP A 71 14.84 -5.94 16.41
CA TRP A 71 15.66 -6.82 17.24
C TRP A 71 15.42 -6.64 18.74
N ASP A 72 15.27 -5.39 19.19
CA ASP A 72 14.99 -5.04 20.58
C ASP A 72 13.58 -5.46 20.97
N LEU A 73 12.58 -5.22 20.11
CA LEU A 73 11.20 -5.67 20.32
C LEU A 73 11.06 -7.20 20.28
N ALA A 74 12.02 -7.90 19.66
CA ALA A 74 12.11 -9.36 19.68
C ALA A 74 12.63 -9.91 21.03
N GLU A 75 12.89 -9.07 22.02
CA GLU A 75 13.14 -9.52 23.39
C GLU A 75 11.84 -10.03 24.04
N GLY A 76 11.87 -11.21 24.65
CA GLY A 76 10.70 -11.81 25.28
C GLY A 76 9.66 -12.39 24.30
N ARG A 77 8.50 -11.73 24.15
CA ARG A 77 7.31 -12.26 23.44
C ARG A 77 7.25 -11.96 21.94
N PHE A 78 8.21 -11.20 21.41
CA PHE A 78 8.19 -10.70 20.03
C PHE A 78 6.94 -9.85 19.76
N ASP A 79 6.60 -8.98 20.70
CA ASP A 79 5.44 -8.11 20.57
C ASP A 79 5.66 -7.12 19.41
N ASN A 80 4.76 -7.15 18.44
CA ASN A 80 4.86 -6.37 17.20
C ASN A 80 6.10 -6.70 16.34
N VAL A 81 6.60 -7.93 16.44
CA VAL A 81 7.59 -8.51 15.52
C VAL A 81 6.97 -9.75 14.89
N THR A 82 7.14 -9.92 13.58
CA THR A 82 6.58 -11.07 12.86
C THR A 82 7.67 -11.83 12.14
N LEU A 83 7.73 -13.14 12.38
CA LEU A 83 8.63 -14.05 11.69
C LEU A 83 8.08 -14.34 10.29
N LYS A 84 8.85 -14.00 9.25
CA LYS A 84 8.48 -14.18 7.85
C LYS A 84 9.54 -14.97 7.11
N ALA A 85 9.10 -15.87 6.23
CA ALA A 85 9.99 -16.61 5.34
C ALA A 85 9.36 -16.82 3.97
N ASP A 86 10.19 -17.03 2.97
CA ASP A 86 9.79 -17.38 1.61
C ASP A 86 10.33 -18.77 1.26
N LEU A 87 9.49 -19.57 0.59
CA LEU A 87 9.93 -20.71 -0.20
C LEU A 87 10.17 -20.26 -1.64
N VAL A 88 11.26 -20.74 -2.22
CA VAL A 88 11.60 -20.53 -3.63
C VAL A 88 11.90 -21.88 -4.26
N TYR A 89 11.42 -22.10 -5.48
CA TYR A 89 11.74 -23.32 -6.22
C TYR A 89 13.26 -23.49 -6.30
N ASN A 90 13.76 -24.64 -5.85
CA ASN A 90 15.16 -24.97 -6.03
C ASN A 90 15.41 -25.23 -7.53
N LYS A 91 16.41 -24.57 -8.13
CA LYS A 91 16.75 -24.74 -9.55
C LYS A 91 17.45 -26.07 -9.82
N SER A 92 18.06 -26.69 -8.81
CA SER A 92 18.71 -27.99 -8.92
C SER A 92 17.66 -29.12 -8.92
N ASN A 93 17.93 -30.14 -9.73
CA ASN A 93 17.17 -31.40 -9.74
C ASN A 93 17.63 -32.38 -8.64
N ARG A 94 18.72 -32.06 -7.93
CA ARG A 94 19.19 -32.81 -6.76
C ARG A 94 18.97 -31.98 -5.49
N GLY A 95 18.52 -32.61 -4.41
CA GLY A 95 18.30 -31.97 -3.11
C GLY A 95 16.83 -31.58 -2.87
N PRO A 96 16.56 -30.62 -1.96
CA PRO A 96 15.19 -30.28 -1.54
C PRO A 96 14.39 -29.65 -2.68
N PHE A 97 13.07 -29.80 -2.62
CA PHE A 97 12.16 -29.26 -3.63
C PHE A 97 12.13 -27.71 -3.61
N PHE A 98 12.05 -27.13 -2.41
CA PHE A 98 12.11 -25.70 -2.15
C PHE A 98 13.38 -25.32 -1.38
N ASN A 99 13.91 -24.14 -1.65
CA ASN A 99 14.88 -23.45 -0.81
C ASN A 99 14.13 -22.49 0.12
N LEU A 100 14.53 -22.47 1.40
CA LEU A 100 13.97 -21.57 2.41
C LEU A 100 14.81 -20.30 2.49
N SER A 101 14.16 -19.14 2.47
CA SER A 101 14.77 -17.83 2.69
C SER A 101 14.08 -17.15 3.87
N LEU A 102 14.82 -16.87 4.94
CA LEU A 102 14.28 -16.14 6.09
C LEU A 102 14.37 -14.64 5.84
N LYS A 103 13.31 -13.90 6.19
CA LYS A 103 13.34 -12.44 6.16
C LYS A 103 13.96 -11.88 7.44
N PRO A 104 14.49 -10.65 7.38
CA PRO A 104 14.86 -9.96 8.59
C PRO A 104 13.70 -9.76 9.55
N LEU A 105 14.03 -9.64 10.84
CA LEU A 105 13.06 -9.24 11.83
C LEU A 105 12.59 -7.81 11.49
N GLU A 106 11.28 -7.68 11.30
CA GLU A 106 10.62 -6.43 10.94
C GLU A 106 9.56 -6.12 11.98
N LYS A 107 9.42 -4.83 12.29
CA LYS A 107 8.28 -4.34 13.06
C LYS A 107 7.02 -4.54 12.23
N ASP A 108 6.02 -5.19 12.81
CA ASP A 108 4.75 -5.48 12.16
C ASP A 108 3.62 -5.44 13.18
N LYS A 109 2.40 -5.11 12.76
CA LYS A 109 1.25 -5.15 13.68
C LYS A 109 1.02 -6.59 14.12
N SER A 110 0.82 -6.80 15.42
CA SER A 110 0.43 -8.11 15.94
C SER A 110 -1.01 -8.47 15.53
N CYS A 111 -1.31 -9.76 15.47
CA CYS A 111 -2.68 -10.27 15.42
C CYS A 111 -3.13 -10.77 16.81
N ARG A 112 -4.41 -11.12 16.95
CA ARG A 112 -4.99 -11.58 18.22
C ARG A 112 -4.28 -12.83 18.75
N PHE A 113 -3.99 -13.77 17.86
CA PHE A 113 -3.28 -15.01 18.22
C PHE A 113 -1.86 -14.72 18.74
N GLN A 114 -1.14 -13.79 18.13
CA GLN A 114 0.20 -13.39 18.60
C GLN A 114 0.13 -12.70 19.97
N ARG A 115 -0.86 -11.82 20.19
CA ARG A 115 -1.07 -11.18 21.50
C ARG A 115 -1.41 -12.19 22.60
N ALA A 116 -2.18 -13.23 22.27
CA ALA A 116 -2.53 -14.29 23.22
C ALA A 116 -1.36 -15.25 23.50
N PHE A 117 -0.73 -15.80 22.45
CA PHE A 117 0.20 -16.93 22.57
C PHE A 117 1.69 -16.56 22.39
N GLY A 118 2.02 -15.30 22.12
CA GLY A 118 3.39 -14.84 21.85
C GLY A 118 3.69 -14.77 20.36
N GLY A 119 4.26 -13.65 19.89
CA GLY A 119 4.62 -13.42 18.49
C GLY A 119 5.69 -14.36 17.97
N ASP A 120 6.55 -14.86 18.86
CA ASP A 120 7.64 -15.79 18.59
C ASP A 120 7.14 -17.19 18.20
N ARG A 121 5.88 -17.51 18.50
CA ARG A 121 5.26 -18.79 18.18
C ARG A 121 4.54 -18.81 16.84
N PHE A 122 4.54 -17.71 16.08
CA PHE A 122 3.89 -17.63 14.77
C PHE A 122 4.90 -17.38 13.65
N LEU A 123 4.89 -18.26 12.65
CA LEU A 123 5.74 -18.16 11.47
C LEU A 123 4.88 -18.07 10.21
N TYR A 124 5.13 -17.04 9.41
CA TYR A 124 4.40 -16.77 8.17
C TYR A 124 5.29 -17.14 6.98
N VAL A 125 4.92 -18.18 6.23
CA VAL A 125 5.71 -18.70 5.10
C VAL A 125 4.99 -18.43 3.80
N GLN A 126 5.61 -17.72 2.86
CA GLN A 126 5.08 -17.56 1.51
C GLN A 126 5.55 -18.69 0.60
N VAL A 127 4.61 -19.31 -0.08
CA VAL A 127 4.82 -20.41 -1.02
C VAL A 127 4.66 -19.87 -2.45
N PRO A 128 5.55 -20.23 -3.38
CA PRO A 128 5.40 -19.83 -4.77
C PRO A 128 4.16 -20.52 -5.39
N PRO A 129 3.61 -19.99 -6.49
CA PRO A 129 2.43 -20.59 -7.11
C PRO A 129 2.72 -22.03 -7.58
N ILE A 130 1.95 -23.00 -7.11
CA ILE A 130 2.03 -24.39 -7.56
C ILE A 130 1.20 -24.54 -8.82
N ARG A 131 1.78 -24.09 -9.94
CA ARG A 131 1.20 -24.23 -11.28
C ARG A 131 2.28 -24.62 -12.27
N SER A 132 1.89 -25.35 -13.30
CA SER A 132 2.75 -25.88 -14.37
C SER A 132 3.75 -24.86 -14.94
N ASN A 133 3.36 -23.61 -15.16
CA ASN A 133 4.25 -22.57 -15.68
C ASN A 133 5.36 -22.12 -14.70
N PHE A 134 5.19 -22.39 -13.40
CA PHE A 134 6.13 -21.98 -12.34
C PHE A 134 6.97 -23.14 -11.82
N ILE A 135 6.50 -24.38 -11.97
CA ILE A 135 7.23 -25.57 -11.53
C ILE A 135 8.44 -25.78 -12.46
N PRO A 136 9.66 -25.89 -11.92
CA PRO A 136 10.84 -26.16 -12.74
C PRO A 136 10.71 -27.46 -13.55
N LYS A 137 11.18 -27.42 -14.80
CA LYS A 137 11.17 -28.60 -15.68
C LYS A 137 11.90 -29.78 -15.02
N GLY A 138 11.26 -30.94 -15.01
CA GLY A 138 11.81 -32.17 -14.42
C GLY A 138 11.43 -32.42 -12.95
N LYS A 139 10.63 -31.55 -12.32
CA LYS A 139 10.19 -31.69 -10.91
C LYS A 139 8.78 -32.29 -10.73
N GLY A 140 8.27 -33.01 -11.73
CA GLY A 140 6.94 -33.62 -11.72
C GLY A 140 5.85 -32.75 -12.36
N THR A 141 4.64 -33.31 -12.47
CA THR A 141 3.48 -32.59 -13.00
C THR A 141 2.83 -31.71 -11.93
N GLU A 142 1.97 -30.77 -12.34
CA GLU A 142 1.23 -29.91 -11.41
C GLU A 142 0.38 -30.72 -10.42
N ASP A 143 -0.26 -31.80 -10.88
CA ASP A 143 -1.08 -32.67 -10.04
C ASP A 143 -0.23 -33.46 -9.04
N ASP A 144 0.92 -34.01 -9.46
CA ASP A 144 1.82 -34.74 -8.56
C ASP A 144 2.34 -33.82 -7.44
N VAL A 145 2.78 -32.61 -7.81
CA VAL A 145 3.30 -31.63 -6.86
C VAL A 145 2.20 -31.18 -5.90
N ARG A 146 0.98 -30.93 -6.41
CA ARG A 146 -0.16 -30.53 -5.59
C ARG A 146 -0.53 -31.62 -4.57
N LEU A 147 -0.58 -32.88 -4.99
CA LEU A 147 -0.86 -34.00 -4.09
C LEU A 147 0.17 -34.09 -2.96
N ARG A 148 1.47 -34.08 -3.29
CA ARG A 148 2.55 -34.12 -2.30
C ARG A 148 2.56 -32.90 -1.38
N TYR A 149 2.20 -31.75 -1.93
CA TYR A 149 2.07 -30.53 -1.15
C TYR A 149 0.92 -30.61 -0.13
N GLU A 150 -0.24 -31.12 -0.54
CA GLU A 150 -1.38 -31.36 0.35
C GLU A 150 -1.05 -32.37 1.46
N GLU A 151 -0.32 -33.45 1.14
CA GLU A 151 0.21 -34.40 2.14
C GLU A 151 1.15 -33.70 3.13
N TRP A 152 2.04 -32.83 2.65
CA TRP A 152 2.99 -32.11 3.50
C TRP A 152 2.31 -31.07 4.40
N LEU A 153 1.28 -30.37 3.91
CA LEU A 153 0.54 -29.36 4.68
C LEU A 153 0.00 -29.92 5.99
N VAL A 154 -0.45 -31.17 5.96
CA VAL A 154 -1.15 -31.81 7.09
C VAL A 154 -0.25 -32.56 8.05
N GLN A 155 1.04 -32.72 7.73
CA GLN A 155 2.02 -33.33 8.64
C GLN A 155 2.20 -32.45 9.89
N PRO A 156 1.95 -32.96 11.10
CA PRO A 156 2.20 -32.20 12.32
C PRO A 156 3.71 -32.05 12.58
N ASP A 157 4.05 -31.14 13.50
CA ASP A 157 5.36 -31.08 14.18
C ASP A 157 6.58 -31.02 13.25
N LYS A 158 6.61 -30.02 12.37
CA LYS A 158 7.76 -29.74 11.49
C LYS A 158 8.92 -29.16 12.33
N PRO A 159 10.07 -29.84 12.46
CA PRO A 159 11.17 -29.36 13.30
C PRO A 159 11.91 -28.20 12.61
N PHE A 160 12.03 -27.07 13.31
CA PHE A 160 12.74 -25.89 12.81
C PHE A 160 13.16 -24.96 13.96
N LEU A 161 14.44 -24.56 14.01
CA LEU A 161 15.02 -23.65 15.02
C LEU A 161 14.80 -24.06 16.49
N GLY A 162 14.75 -25.36 16.78
CA GLY A 162 14.52 -25.85 18.16
C GLY A 162 13.08 -25.88 18.59
N ARG A 163 12.14 -25.68 17.66
CA ARG A 163 10.70 -25.75 17.90
C ARG A 163 10.05 -26.66 16.86
N TYR A 164 8.87 -27.15 17.21
CA TYR A 164 8.02 -27.97 16.35
C TYR A 164 6.83 -27.14 15.88
N TRP A 165 6.69 -27.03 14.56
CA TRP A 165 5.76 -26.12 13.92
C TRP A 165 4.63 -26.87 13.23
N THR A 166 3.39 -26.52 13.54
CA THR A 166 2.21 -27.08 12.89
C THR A 166 1.49 -26.00 12.09
N ILE A 167 1.12 -26.31 10.84
CA ILE A 167 0.33 -25.41 9.99
C ILE A 167 -1.11 -25.47 10.45
N PHE A 168 -1.71 -24.31 10.75
CA PHE A 168 -3.13 -24.24 11.11
C PHE A 168 -3.93 -23.29 10.20
N HIS A 169 -3.28 -22.51 9.36
CA HIS A 169 -3.94 -21.64 8.41
C HIS A 169 -3.24 -21.60 7.05
N VAL A 170 -4.05 -21.45 6.01
CA VAL A 170 -3.64 -21.30 4.63
C VAL A 170 -4.47 -20.20 3.99
N GLU A 171 -3.81 -19.17 3.43
CA GLU A 171 -4.48 -18.08 2.71
C GLU A 171 -3.87 -17.85 1.33
N ASN A 172 -4.72 -17.48 0.38
CA ASN A 172 -4.31 -17.11 -0.97
C ASN A 172 -4.00 -15.61 -1.02
N ILE A 173 -2.77 -15.25 -1.37
CA ILE A 173 -2.31 -13.86 -1.44
C ILE A 173 -2.00 -13.43 -2.89
N LYS A 174 -2.46 -12.25 -3.27
CA LYS A 174 -2.13 -11.65 -4.57
C LYS A 174 -0.74 -11.01 -4.50
N SER A 175 0.18 -11.45 -5.36
CA SER A 175 1.53 -10.87 -5.45
C SER A 175 1.47 -9.42 -5.96
N LYS A 176 2.02 -8.47 -5.20
CA LYS A 176 2.16 -7.07 -5.61
C LYS A 176 3.42 -6.80 -6.44
N THR A 177 4.39 -7.73 -6.45
CA THR A 177 5.79 -7.41 -6.79
C THR A 177 6.38 -8.17 -7.98
N MET A 178 5.68 -9.13 -8.60
CA MET A 178 6.29 -9.88 -9.70
C MET A 178 6.12 -9.23 -11.08
N GLN A 179 7.27 -8.92 -11.68
CA GLN A 179 7.46 -8.59 -13.08
C GLN A 179 7.24 -9.83 -13.96
N ARG A 180 6.71 -9.56 -15.15
CA ARG A 180 6.67 -10.40 -16.38
C ARG A 180 5.63 -11.51 -16.56
N GLU A 181 5.18 -12.33 -15.61
CA GLU A 181 4.28 -13.46 -15.97
C GLU A 181 3.15 -13.76 -14.97
N SER A 182 1.94 -13.31 -15.33
CA SER A 182 0.65 -13.53 -14.66
C SER A 182 0.53 -13.06 -13.19
N LYS A 183 -0.64 -12.53 -12.83
CA LYS A 183 -1.07 -12.31 -11.44
C LYS A 183 -1.28 -13.67 -10.75
N ALA A 184 -0.24 -14.49 -10.65
CA ALA A 184 -0.34 -15.79 -10.02
C ALA A 184 -0.49 -15.60 -8.51
N THR A 185 -1.51 -16.25 -7.97
CA THR A 185 -1.81 -16.27 -6.54
C THR A 185 -0.72 -17.06 -5.84
N ARG A 186 0.00 -16.40 -4.91
CA ARG A 186 0.89 -17.09 -3.97
C ARG A 186 0.04 -17.56 -2.80
N GLN A 187 0.56 -18.51 -2.03
CA GLN A 187 -0.10 -18.95 -0.82
C GLN A 187 0.73 -18.53 0.39
N ARG A 188 0.08 -18.11 1.46
CA ARG A 188 0.73 -17.89 2.76
C ARG A 188 0.25 -18.95 3.73
N LEU A 189 1.22 -19.59 4.37
CA LEU A 189 1.01 -20.53 5.45
C LEU A 189 1.26 -19.82 6.77
N VAL A 190 0.40 -20.08 7.75
CA VAL A 190 0.63 -19.67 9.14
C VAL A 190 0.87 -20.90 9.98
N LEU A 191 2.06 -20.95 10.56
CA LEU A 191 2.51 -22.02 11.42
C LEU A 191 2.51 -21.55 12.86
N PHE A 192 2.14 -22.45 13.76
CA PHE A 192 2.20 -22.27 15.20
C PHE A 192 3.22 -23.23 15.80
N ALA A 193 4.15 -22.72 16.60
CA ALA A 193 5.09 -23.54 17.35
C ALA A 193 4.38 -24.21 18.53
N THR A 194 4.19 -25.52 18.54
CA THR A 194 3.40 -26.25 19.56
C THR A 194 4.23 -26.54 20.82
N HIS A 195 5.50 -26.89 20.63
CA HIS A 195 6.48 -27.21 21.67
C HIS A 195 7.92 -27.02 21.15
N GLY A 196 8.92 -27.07 22.04
CA GLY A 196 10.33 -26.86 21.69
C GLY A 196 11.24 -26.71 22.90
N PHE A 197 12.56 -26.59 22.67
CA PHE A 197 13.56 -26.49 23.75
C PHE A 197 13.37 -25.29 24.67
N ASP A 198 12.80 -24.22 24.12
CA ASP A 198 12.58 -22.95 24.78
C ASP A 198 11.09 -22.64 24.94
N ILE A 199 10.21 -23.63 24.96
CA ILE A 199 8.79 -23.44 25.27
C ILE A 199 8.50 -24.11 26.62
N LYS A 200 7.81 -23.39 27.52
CA LYS A 200 7.51 -23.91 28.87
C LYS A 200 6.56 -25.11 28.77
N LEU A 201 6.78 -26.14 29.57
CA LEU A 201 5.86 -27.30 29.64
C LEU A 201 4.48 -26.88 30.14
N LYS A 202 3.43 -27.53 29.62
CA LYS A 202 2.05 -27.33 30.09
C LYS A 202 1.93 -27.78 31.57
N PRO A 203 1.38 -26.95 32.48
CA PRO A 203 1.16 -27.37 33.86
C PRO A 203 0.19 -28.56 33.91
N GLU A 204 0.53 -29.64 34.64
CA GLU A 204 -0.38 -30.77 34.83
C GLU A 204 -1.59 -30.36 35.70
N ALA A 205 -2.77 -30.91 35.39
CA ALA A 205 -4.03 -30.58 36.06
C ALA A 205 -4.06 -30.92 37.57
N ASN A 206 -3.10 -31.68 38.08
CA ASN A 206 -3.05 -32.19 39.46
C ASN A 206 -2.09 -31.42 40.39
N GLY A 207 -1.60 -30.24 40.01
CA GLY A 207 -0.77 -29.40 40.89
C GLY A 207 0.63 -29.96 41.20
N ILE A 208 1.03 -31.07 40.56
CA ILE A 208 2.39 -31.57 40.60
C ILE A 208 3.22 -30.73 39.63
N SER A 209 4.13 -29.94 40.18
CA SER A 209 5.04 -29.09 39.41
C SER A 209 5.82 -29.96 38.41
N PRO A 210 5.84 -29.61 37.10
CA PRO A 210 6.60 -30.39 36.13
C PRO A 210 8.07 -30.44 36.57
N ARG A 211 8.67 -31.63 36.54
CA ARG A 211 10.11 -31.81 36.78
C ARG A 211 10.85 -30.76 35.96
N LYS A 212 11.77 -29.99 36.59
CA LYS A 212 12.64 -29.01 35.91
C LYS A 212 13.50 -29.74 34.87
N SER A 213 12.99 -29.98 33.66
CA SER A 213 13.67 -30.71 32.59
C SER A 213 13.95 -29.84 31.37
N GLY A 214 14.23 -28.56 31.58
CA GLY A 214 14.90 -27.71 30.61
C GLY A 214 16.34 -27.43 31.04
N PRO A 215 17.32 -27.35 30.13
CA PRO A 215 18.68 -26.92 30.47
C PRO A 215 18.62 -25.54 31.17
N ARG A 216 19.20 -25.43 32.38
CA ARG A 216 19.15 -24.25 33.27
C ARG A 216 19.67 -22.92 32.66
N LYS A 217 20.14 -22.93 31.41
CA LYS A 217 20.77 -21.78 30.73
C LYS A 217 19.94 -21.17 29.58
N VAL A 218 18.76 -21.71 29.24
CA VAL A 218 17.97 -21.24 28.09
C VAL A 218 16.86 -20.29 28.53
N ILE A 219 16.74 -19.14 27.84
CA ILE A 219 15.61 -18.21 28.03
C ILE A 219 14.36 -18.85 27.45
N MET A 220 13.40 -19.16 28.32
CA MET A 220 12.13 -19.78 27.94
C MET A 220 11.17 -18.74 27.32
N SER A 221 10.35 -19.18 26.37
CA SER A 221 9.18 -18.45 25.86
C SER A 221 8.22 -18.13 27.00
N SER A 222 7.46 -17.04 26.84
CA SER A 222 6.56 -16.57 27.90
C SER A 222 5.42 -17.55 28.17
N GLU A 223 4.91 -18.20 27.12
CA GLU A 223 3.71 -19.03 27.14
C GLU A 223 4.01 -20.54 27.19
N PRO A 224 3.16 -21.33 27.87
CA PRO A 224 3.32 -22.78 27.93
C PRO A 224 2.94 -23.47 26.62
N GLU A 225 3.32 -24.73 26.47
CA GLU A 225 2.92 -25.60 25.38
C GLU A 225 1.41 -25.57 25.16
N ALA A 226 1.04 -25.52 23.88
CA ALA A 226 -0.34 -25.46 23.44
C ALA A 226 -0.43 -26.23 22.13
N SER A 227 -1.45 -27.08 22.00
CA SER A 227 -1.76 -27.70 20.73
C SER A 227 -2.45 -26.70 19.81
N VAL A 228 -2.46 -26.96 18.50
CA VAL A 228 -3.27 -26.18 17.57
C VAL A 228 -4.75 -26.24 17.96
N SER A 229 -5.24 -27.39 18.47
CA SER A 229 -6.61 -27.50 18.95
C SER A 229 -6.90 -26.58 20.14
N ASP A 230 -5.96 -26.44 21.08
CA ASP A 230 -6.11 -25.51 22.21
C ASP A 230 -6.22 -24.06 21.72
N VAL A 231 -5.39 -23.67 20.74
CA VAL A 231 -5.40 -22.32 20.14
C VAL A 231 -6.72 -22.03 19.41
N LEU A 232 -7.23 -23.02 18.65
CA LEU A 232 -8.48 -22.89 17.91
C LEU A 232 -9.69 -22.81 18.85
N ASP A 233 -9.75 -23.66 19.88
CA ASP A 233 -10.85 -23.68 20.84
C ASP A 233 -10.85 -22.44 21.75
N TRP A 234 -9.66 -21.93 22.10
CA TRP A 234 -9.52 -20.64 22.79
C TRP A 234 -10.13 -19.50 21.98
N PHE A 235 -9.92 -19.47 20.66
CA PHE A 235 -10.42 -18.39 19.81
C PHE A 235 -11.91 -18.54 19.47
N MET A 236 -12.33 -19.73 19.05
CA MET A 236 -13.69 -20.07 18.66
C MET A 236 -14.02 -21.45 19.22
N PRO A 237 -14.77 -21.54 20.34
CA PRO A 237 -15.07 -22.82 20.98
C PRO A 237 -15.73 -23.79 19.99
N LEU A 238 -15.03 -24.88 19.67
CA LEU A 238 -15.38 -25.71 18.51
C LEU A 238 -16.72 -26.42 18.71
N LYS A 239 -17.00 -26.85 19.95
CA LYS A 239 -18.27 -27.50 20.32
C LYS A 239 -19.47 -26.57 20.18
N LEU A 240 -19.35 -25.32 20.64
CA LEU A 240 -20.45 -24.34 20.57
C LEU A 240 -20.73 -23.90 19.14
N ASN A 241 -19.71 -23.98 18.28
CA ASN A 241 -19.75 -23.56 16.88
C ASN A 241 -19.85 -24.74 15.89
N ALA A 242 -20.13 -25.95 16.38
CA ALA A 242 -20.23 -27.17 15.57
C ALA A 242 -21.30 -27.09 14.47
N TYR A 243 -22.32 -26.25 14.66
CA TYR A 243 -23.41 -26.02 13.69
C TYR A 243 -22.98 -25.28 12.42
N GLN A 244 -21.85 -24.57 12.45
CA GLN A 244 -21.40 -23.79 11.30
C GLN A 244 -20.88 -24.69 10.18
N PRO A 245 -21.08 -24.34 8.90
CA PRO A 245 -20.35 -24.96 7.81
C PRO A 245 -18.84 -24.90 8.06
N PHE A 246 -18.12 -26.00 7.84
CA PHE A 246 -16.71 -26.08 8.23
C PHE A 246 -15.83 -25.06 7.49
N THR A 247 -16.19 -24.73 6.25
CA THR A 247 -15.51 -23.71 5.42
C THR A 247 -15.72 -22.31 5.98
N LYS A 248 -16.94 -22.00 6.45
CA LYS A 248 -17.28 -20.74 7.12
C LYS A 248 -16.54 -20.61 8.45
N ALA A 249 -16.52 -21.67 9.24
CA ALA A 249 -15.75 -21.75 10.49
C ALA A 249 -14.25 -21.49 10.22
N PHE A 250 -13.69 -22.09 9.16
CA PHE A 250 -12.26 -21.92 8.83
C PHE A 250 -11.96 -20.47 8.42
N ALA A 251 -12.85 -19.86 7.63
CA ALA A 251 -12.75 -18.44 7.28
C ALA A 251 -12.90 -17.50 8.49
N ARG A 252 -13.39 -17.96 9.66
CA ARG A 252 -13.39 -17.14 10.88
C ARG A 252 -12.00 -16.97 11.49
N LEU A 253 -11.06 -17.86 11.19
CA LEU A 253 -9.68 -17.75 11.69
C LEU A 253 -8.98 -16.48 11.16
N ASP A 254 -9.39 -15.98 9.99
CA ASP A 254 -8.94 -14.70 9.43
C ASP A 254 -9.17 -13.54 10.42
N LEU A 255 -10.20 -13.59 11.28
CA LEU A 255 -10.46 -12.55 12.27
C LEU A 255 -9.35 -12.53 13.34
N GLY A 256 -8.89 -13.70 13.80
CA GLY A 256 -7.81 -13.81 14.80
C GLY A 256 -6.43 -13.53 14.22
N LEU A 257 -6.25 -13.75 12.90
CA LEU A 257 -5.02 -13.46 12.16
C LEU A 257 -4.94 -12.03 11.60
N SER A 258 -6.04 -11.27 11.70
CA SER A 258 -6.10 -9.87 11.27
C SER A 258 -5.02 -9.04 11.95
N ARG A 259 -4.26 -8.29 11.15
CA ARG A 259 -3.20 -7.39 11.63
C ARG A 259 -3.84 -6.09 12.11
N THR A 260 -3.85 -5.87 13.41
CA THR A 260 -4.60 -4.78 14.05
C THR A 260 -3.79 -4.12 15.16
N ASP A 261 -4.17 -2.89 15.50
CA ASP A 261 -3.63 -2.23 16.69
C ASP A 261 -4.30 -2.80 17.95
N ALA A 262 -3.58 -2.77 19.08
CA ALA A 262 -4.14 -3.16 20.38
C ALA A 262 -4.89 -1.97 20.97
N GLY A 263 -6.23 -2.03 20.94
CA GLY A 263 -7.12 -0.98 21.39
C GLY A 263 -7.49 -1.08 22.88
N ILE A 264 -8.79 -1.17 23.14
CA ILE A 264 -9.40 -1.07 24.47
C ILE A 264 -9.76 -2.46 24.97
N LYS A 265 -9.42 -2.76 26.23
CA LYS A 265 -9.91 -3.98 26.90
C LYS A 265 -11.25 -3.69 27.55
N PHE A 266 -12.26 -4.47 27.22
CA PHE A 266 -13.58 -4.39 27.84
C PHE A 266 -13.79 -5.54 28.83
N LEU A 267 -14.47 -5.24 29.93
CA LEU A 267 -15.07 -6.26 30.77
C LEU A 267 -16.29 -6.88 30.05
N PRO A 268 -16.61 -8.16 30.29
CA PRO A 268 -17.89 -8.74 29.87
C PRO A 268 -19.11 -7.85 30.15
N SER A 269 -19.21 -7.28 31.36
CA SER A 269 -20.28 -6.36 31.74
C SER A 269 -20.38 -5.08 30.90
N GLN A 270 -19.30 -4.71 30.22
CA GLN A 270 -19.21 -3.53 29.34
C GLN A 270 -19.51 -3.86 27.88
N VAL A 271 -19.63 -5.13 27.51
CA VAL A 271 -19.97 -5.58 26.16
C VAL A 271 -21.49 -5.81 26.08
N ARG A 272 -22.17 -5.00 25.28
CA ARG A 272 -23.62 -5.02 25.13
C ARG A 272 -24.02 -5.75 23.85
N PHE A 273 -24.61 -6.94 23.96
CA PHE A 273 -25.15 -7.63 22.78
C PHE A 273 -26.52 -7.04 22.41
N VAL A 274 -26.66 -6.54 21.18
CA VAL A 274 -27.86 -5.84 20.69
C VAL A 274 -28.42 -6.52 19.44
N LYS A 275 -29.71 -6.30 19.16
CA LYS A 275 -30.36 -6.78 17.93
C LYS A 275 -30.04 -5.89 16.75
N ASP A 276 -29.96 -6.49 15.57
CA ASP A 276 -29.88 -5.74 14.32
C ASP A 276 -31.16 -4.90 14.13
N THR A 277 -30.99 -3.73 13.50
CA THR A 277 -32.10 -2.94 13.00
C THR A 277 -32.65 -3.60 11.74
N LEU A 278 -33.96 -3.82 11.69
CA LEU A 278 -34.62 -4.50 10.59
C LEU A 278 -35.43 -3.52 9.73
N ALA A 279 -35.60 -3.86 8.46
CA ALA A 279 -36.39 -3.09 7.50
C ALA A 279 -37.82 -2.89 8.02
N ASP A 280 -38.27 -1.64 8.11
CA ASP A 280 -39.56 -1.24 8.67
C ASP A 280 -40.67 -1.17 7.62
N GLY A 281 -40.34 -1.37 6.34
CA GLY A 281 -41.28 -1.28 5.23
C GLY A 281 -41.66 0.16 4.86
N SER A 282 -40.95 1.16 5.39
CA SER A 282 -41.10 2.56 5.00
C SER A 282 -40.87 2.68 3.49
N ARG A 283 -41.77 3.42 2.81
CA ARG A 283 -41.77 3.52 1.36
C ARG A 283 -40.44 4.10 0.84
N GLU A 284 -39.82 3.39 -0.09
CA GLU A 284 -38.61 3.84 -0.78
C GLU A 284 -38.86 5.13 -1.59
N ASP A 285 -37.87 6.02 -1.64
CA ASP A 285 -37.89 7.16 -2.55
C ASP A 285 -37.76 6.67 -4.00
N ARG A 286 -38.65 7.15 -4.87
CA ARG A 286 -38.73 6.79 -6.29
C ARG A 286 -38.50 7.99 -7.20
N SER A 287 -38.13 9.15 -6.64
CA SER A 287 -37.91 10.41 -7.37
C SER A 287 -36.92 10.27 -8.52
N PHE A 288 -35.86 9.48 -8.33
CA PHE A 288 -34.79 9.27 -9.30
C PHE A 288 -34.91 7.97 -10.11
N ASN A 289 -35.96 7.17 -9.91
CA ASN A 289 -36.09 5.87 -10.56
C ASN A 289 -36.32 6.00 -12.07
N ASP A 290 -35.65 5.17 -12.87
CA ASP A 290 -36.02 5.05 -14.28
C ASP A 290 -37.40 4.40 -14.38
N ARG A 291 -38.35 5.16 -14.93
CA ARG A 291 -39.73 4.73 -15.16
C ARG A 291 -39.84 3.62 -16.21
N LYS A 292 -38.80 3.41 -17.02
CA LYS A 292 -38.73 2.32 -18.00
C LYS A 292 -38.43 0.97 -17.35
N CYS A 293 -37.84 0.96 -16.16
CA CYS A 293 -37.50 -0.27 -15.44
C CYS A 293 -38.69 -0.80 -14.65
N LYS A 294 -38.75 -2.11 -14.47
CA LYS A 294 -39.72 -2.76 -13.58
C LYS A 294 -39.19 -2.72 -12.14
N TRP A 295 -39.93 -2.07 -11.26
CA TRP A 295 -39.61 -2.00 -9.83
C TRP A 295 -40.51 -2.96 -9.05
N VAL A 296 -39.90 -3.76 -8.19
CA VAL A 296 -40.59 -4.70 -7.29
C VAL A 296 -40.20 -4.32 -5.86
N SER A 297 -41.16 -4.40 -4.92
CA SER A 297 -40.87 -4.19 -3.50
C SER A 297 -40.03 -5.35 -2.97
N PRO A 298 -38.85 -5.11 -2.39
CA PRO A 298 -38.07 -6.14 -1.70
C PRO A 298 -38.63 -6.53 -0.33
N HIS A 299 -39.56 -5.73 0.23
CA HIS A 299 -40.01 -5.94 1.60
C HIS A 299 -40.77 -7.28 1.75
N ASP A 300 -40.21 -8.18 2.55
CA ASP A 300 -40.87 -9.38 3.06
C ASP A 300 -41.08 -9.21 4.58
N PRO A 301 -42.31 -8.96 5.04
CA PRO A 301 -42.61 -8.84 6.48
C PRO A 301 -42.24 -10.07 7.30
N LYS A 302 -42.14 -11.26 6.67
CA LYS A 302 -41.76 -12.50 7.36
C LYS A 302 -40.25 -12.61 7.56
N ASN A 303 -39.46 -11.99 6.67
CA ASN A 303 -38.01 -12.02 6.69
C ASN A 303 -37.47 -10.61 6.36
N PRO A 304 -37.66 -9.63 7.26
CA PRO A 304 -37.20 -8.27 7.01
C PRO A 304 -35.67 -8.25 6.93
N GLN A 305 -35.15 -7.41 6.02
CA GLN A 305 -33.72 -7.29 5.79
C GLN A 305 -33.03 -6.51 6.92
N VAL A 306 -31.77 -6.83 7.19
CA VAL A 306 -30.94 -6.09 8.15
C VAL A 306 -30.53 -4.74 7.56
N MET A 307 -30.75 -3.66 8.32
CA MET A 307 -30.51 -2.28 7.89
C MET A 307 -29.18 -1.71 8.39
N ASN A 308 -28.52 -2.38 9.34
CA ASN A 308 -27.24 -1.97 9.94
C ASN A 308 -26.18 -3.09 9.90
N ASP A 309 -26.20 -3.94 8.86
CA ASP A 309 -25.33 -5.13 8.77
C ASP A 309 -23.86 -4.77 8.99
N GLY A 310 -23.26 -5.30 10.06
CA GLY A 310 -21.86 -5.08 10.39
C GLY A 310 -21.56 -3.80 11.16
N CYS A 311 -22.57 -3.05 11.62
CA CYS A 311 -22.36 -1.76 12.29
C CYS A 311 -23.15 -1.60 13.59
N SER A 312 -22.50 -1.05 14.61
CA SER A 312 -23.07 -0.77 15.93
C SER A 312 -22.33 0.38 16.63
N ARG A 313 -22.63 0.68 17.90
CA ARG A 313 -22.08 1.85 18.62
C ARG A 313 -21.00 1.47 19.63
N ILE A 314 -20.11 2.43 19.89
CA ILE A 314 -19.13 2.41 20.98
C ILE A 314 -19.23 3.71 21.76
N SER A 315 -19.08 3.65 23.07
CA SER A 315 -19.16 4.85 23.89
C SER A 315 -18.03 5.82 23.57
N ILE A 316 -18.33 7.12 23.59
CA ILE A 316 -17.30 8.14 23.36
C ILE A 316 -16.33 8.19 24.56
N GLY A 317 -16.83 7.86 25.77
CA GLY A 317 -16.02 7.71 26.98
C GLY A 317 -14.88 6.69 26.83
N ALA A 318 -15.20 5.48 26.33
CA ALA A 318 -14.19 4.43 26.12
C ALA A 318 -13.12 4.87 25.12
N LEU A 319 -13.52 5.50 24.00
CA LEU A 319 -12.58 5.99 22.99
C LEU A 319 -11.74 7.17 23.47
N LEU A 320 -12.32 8.12 24.21
CA LEU A 320 -11.57 9.26 24.78
C LEU A 320 -10.53 8.78 25.80
N ALA A 321 -10.89 7.84 26.67
CA ALA A 321 -9.95 7.23 27.62
C ALA A 321 -8.78 6.56 26.88
N HIS A 322 -9.08 5.83 25.79
CA HIS A 322 -8.05 5.24 24.94
C HIS A 322 -7.15 6.28 24.28
N TRP A 323 -7.73 7.29 23.62
CA TRP A 323 -7.01 8.37 22.95
C TRP A 323 -6.03 9.07 23.87
N ARG A 324 -6.48 9.40 25.10
CA ARG A 324 -5.66 10.03 26.14
C ARG A 324 -4.56 9.11 26.64
N SER A 325 -4.87 7.84 26.94
CA SER A 325 -3.87 6.88 27.46
C SER A 325 -2.75 6.54 26.47
N LYS A 326 -3.04 6.63 25.16
CA LYS A 326 -2.08 6.36 24.08
C LYS A 326 -1.43 7.62 23.50
N SER A 327 -1.80 8.80 23.98
CA SER A 327 -1.36 10.10 23.43
C SER A 327 -1.52 10.18 21.91
N LEU A 328 -2.65 9.69 21.38
CA LEU A 328 -2.89 9.68 19.94
C LEU A 328 -3.15 11.10 19.43
N PRO A 329 -2.59 11.48 18.26
CA PRO A 329 -2.79 12.81 17.70
C PRO A 329 -4.20 12.97 17.11
N GLY A 330 -4.67 14.21 17.04
CA GLY A 330 -5.92 14.57 16.38
C GLY A 330 -7.20 14.21 17.16
N PRO A 331 -8.37 14.51 16.59
CA PRO A 331 -9.65 14.21 17.23
C PRO A 331 -9.96 12.70 17.19
N VAL A 332 -10.86 12.27 18.08
CA VAL A 332 -11.43 10.91 18.02
C VAL A 332 -12.24 10.78 16.72
N PRO A 333 -12.02 9.72 15.91
CA PRO A 333 -12.75 9.48 14.67
C PRO A 333 -14.19 9.10 14.98
N SER A 334 -15.13 9.51 14.12
CA SER A 334 -16.55 9.19 14.26
C SER A 334 -16.88 7.71 14.08
N ALA A 335 -16.03 6.96 13.38
CA ALA A 335 -16.20 5.52 13.22
C ALA A 335 -14.86 4.77 13.19
N VAL A 336 -14.84 3.58 13.78
CA VAL A 336 -13.67 2.70 13.82
C VAL A 336 -14.04 1.31 13.34
N GLN A 337 -13.42 0.86 12.24
CA GLN A 337 -13.47 -0.53 11.83
C GLN A 337 -12.57 -1.36 12.75
N GLY A 338 -13.09 -2.44 13.33
CA GLY A 338 -12.33 -3.23 14.30
C GLY A 338 -12.79 -4.68 14.43
N ARG A 339 -12.25 -5.34 15.44
CA ARG A 339 -12.61 -6.72 15.85
C ARG A 339 -12.69 -6.77 17.38
N ILE A 340 -13.57 -7.60 17.93
CA ILE A 340 -13.66 -7.88 19.38
C ILE A 340 -14.46 -9.17 19.59
N GLY A 341 -14.04 -10.09 20.46
CA GLY A 341 -14.89 -11.21 20.92
C GLY A 341 -15.54 -12.11 19.86
N GLY A 342 -14.96 -12.21 18.65
CA GLY A 342 -15.56 -12.92 17.50
C GLY A 342 -16.48 -12.06 16.62
N ALA A 343 -16.71 -10.81 16.99
CA ALA A 343 -17.36 -9.79 16.20
C ALA A 343 -16.41 -9.08 15.23
N LYS A 344 -16.93 -8.73 14.05
CA LYS A 344 -16.27 -7.92 13.01
C LYS A 344 -17.25 -6.87 12.52
N GLY A 345 -16.77 -5.63 12.40
CA GLY A 345 -17.58 -4.55 11.84
C GLY A 345 -16.98 -3.16 12.01
N VAL A 346 -17.87 -2.17 11.93
CA VAL A 346 -17.60 -0.77 12.25
C VAL A 346 -18.34 -0.38 13.53
N TRP A 347 -17.66 0.37 14.39
CA TRP A 347 -18.24 0.95 15.59
C TRP A 347 -18.29 2.48 15.48
N ILE A 348 -19.50 3.03 15.63
CA ILE A 348 -19.80 4.46 15.55
C ILE A 348 -19.72 5.07 16.94
N ILE A 349 -19.15 6.26 17.08
CA ILE A 349 -19.20 6.98 18.36
C ILE A 349 -20.64 7.24 18.79
N SER A 350 -20.95 7.01 20.07
CA SER A 350 -22.33 7.10 20.56
C SER A 350 -22.88 8.53 20.67
N ALA A 351 -22.00 9.55 20.73
CA ALA A 351 -22.35 10.96 20.89
C ALA A 351 -21.15 11.87 20.53
N SER A 352 -21.38 13.18 20.53
CA SER A 352 -20.33 14.19 20.38
C SER A 352 -19.31 14.17 21.52
N THR A 353 -18.09 14.64 21.25
CA THR A 353 -16.98 14.68 22.22
C THR A 353 -17.21 15.64 23.40
N ASP A 354 -18.16 16.56 23.29
CA ASP A 354 -18.56 17.52 24.32
C ASP A 354 -19.81 17.09 25.11
N THR A 355 -20.30 15.86 24.90
CA THR A 355 -21.43 15.33 25.67
C THR A 355 -21.14 15.32 27.17
N THR A 356 -22.18 15.60 27.95
CA THR A 356 -22.16 15.52 29.42
C THR A 356 -23.01 14.37 29.94
N ASP A 357 -23.64 13.61 29.04
CA ASP A 357 -24.49 12.48 29.40
C ASP A 357 -23.62 11.32 29.96
N PRO A 358 -23.85 10.90 31.21
CA PRO A 358 -23.12 9.78 31.82
C PRO A 358 -23.18 8.50 31.00
N GLU A 359 -24.29 8.21 30.30
CA GLU A 359 -24.42 6.99 29.51
C GLU A 359 -23.36 6.93 28.39
N HIS A 360 -23.09 8.06 27.75
CA HIS A 360 -22.12 8.15 26.66
C HIS A 360 -20.66 8.24 27.15
N LEU A 361 -20.46 8.67 28.41
CA LEU A 361 -19.16 8.80 29.06
C LEU A 361 -18.72 7.52 29.78
N ASP A 362 -19.65 6.62 30.12
CA ASP A 362 -19.33 5.28 30.63
C ASP A 362 -18.58 4.44 29.58
N HIS A 363 -17.92 3.37 30.03
CA HIS A 363 -17.15 2.49 29.16
C HIS A 363 -18.01 1.32 28.68
N TRP A 364 -18.39 1.31 27.40
CA TRP A 364 -19.11 0.20 26.80
C TRP A 364 -18.94 0.12 25.27
N ILE A 365 -19.25 -1.05 24.74
CA ILE A 365 -19.27 -1.33 23.30
C ILE A 365 -20.46 -2.23 22.97
N GLU A 366 -21.20 -1.91 21.90
CA GLU A 366 -22.31 -2.75 21.42
C GLU A 366 -21.82 -3.76 20.37
N ILE A 367 -22.39 -4.96 20.35
CA ILE A 367 -22.16 -5.97 19.32
C ILE A 367 -23.52 -6.40 18.78
N SER A 368 -23.79 -6.15 17.50
CA SER A 368 -25.04 -6.58 16.86
C SER A 368 -25.01 -8.05 16.42
N ASP A 369 -26.19 -8.64 16.18
CA ASP A 369 -26.32 -10.02 15.68
C ASP A 369 -25.49 -10.24 14.39
N SER A 370 -25.56 -9.32 13.43
CA SER A 370 -24.80 -9.38 12.17
C SER A 370 -23.28 -9.24 12.38
N GLN A 371 -22.82 -8.49 13.39
CA GLN A 371 -21.39 -8.34 13.68
C GLN A 371 -20.79 -9.63 14.27
N LEU A 372 -21.52 -10.36 15.10
CA LEU A 372 -21.05 -11.55 15.80
C LEU A 372 -20.91 -12.76 14.87
N LYS A 373 -19.67 -13.16 14.55
CA LYS A 373 -19.42 -14.17 13.50
C LYS A 373 -19.41 -15.61 13.99
N PHE A 374 -19.29 -15.83 15.30
CA PHE A 374 -19.35 -17.12 15.98
C PHE A 374 -19.73 -16.93 17.46
N LYS A 375 -20.21 -17.98 18.13
CA LYS A 375 -20.59 -17.93 19.55
C LYS A 375 -19.36 -17.71 20.44
N PRO A 376 -19.36 -16.72 21.35
CA PRO A 376 -18.26 -16.43 22.27
C PRO A 376 -17.90 -17.58 23.20
N HIS A 377 -16.76 -17.45 23.87
CA HIS A 377 -16.32 -18.41 24.89
C HIS A 377 -17.12 -18.20 26.19
N PRO A 378 -17.66 -19.24 26.86
CA PRO A 378 -18.49 -19.08 28.06
C PRO A 378 -17.82 -18.37 29.24
N ARG A 379 -16.48 -18.44 29.32
CA ARG A 379 -15.71 -17.65 30.31
C ARG A 379 -15.82 -16.15 30.11
N ASP A 380 -16.20 -15.69 28.92
CA ASP A 380 -16.37 -14.27 28.61
C ASP A 380 -17.75 -13.75 29.03
N ASP A 381 -18.54 -14.54 29.76
CA ASP A 381 -19.81 -14.12 30.37
C ASP A 381 -19.62 -13.53 31.79
N CYS A 382 -18.38 -13.51 32.30
CA CYS A 382 -18.07 -13.24 33.71
C CYS A 382 -16.77 -12.44 33.87
N ASP A 383 -16.86 -11.28 34.55
CA ASP A 383 -15.77 -10.30 34.71
C ASP A 383 -14.56 -10.88 35.47
N GLU A 384 -14.73 -11.94 36.26
CA GLU A 384 -13.65 -12.55 37.03
C GLU A 384 -12.85 -13.61 36.24
N THR A 385 -13.43 -14.19 35.18
CA THR A 385 -12.85 -15.40 34.52
C THR A 385 -12.56 -15.22 33.03
N TYR A 386 -12.95 -14.08 32.45
CA TYR A 386 -12.75 -13.79 31.03
C TYR A 386 -11.28 -13.68 30.64
N ASP A 387 -11.02 -13.82 29.33
CA ASP A 387 -9.69 -13.55 28.78
C ASP A 387 -9.66 -12.16 28.15
N GLN A 388 -8.78 -11.31 28.67
CA GLN A 388 -8.63 -9.93 28.22
C GLN A 388 -8.26 -9.81 26.74
N ASN A 389 -7.60 -10.80 26.14
CA ASN A 389 -7.26 -10.77 24.72
C ASN A 389 -8.45 -11.13 23.83
N ARG A 390 -9.48 -11.83 24.35
CA ARG A 390 -10.71 -12.10 23.58
C ARG A 390 -11.60 -10.86 23.51
N LEU A 391 -11.73 -10.12 24.62
CA LEU A 391 -12.49 -8.87 24.71
C LEU A 391 -11.63 -7.60 24.53
N LEU A 392 -10.48 -7.74 23.88
CA LEU A 392 -9.71 -6.61 23.36
C LEU A 392 -10.39 -6.11 22.07
N PHE A 393 -10.80 -4.85 22.07
CA PHE A 393 -11.14 -4.14 20.84
C PHE A 393 -9.87 -3.85 20.04
N GLU A 394 -9.90 -4.24 18.78
CA GLU A 394 -8.74 -4.28 17.89
C GLU A 394 -9.01 -3.41 16.65
N PRO A 395 -8.66 -2.11 16.70
CA PRO A 395 -8.82 -1.21 15.57
C PRO A 395 -8.02 -1.68 14.34
N LEU A 396 -8.67 -1.64 13.18
CA LEU A 396 -8.08 -1.93 11.87
C LEU A 396 -7.93 -0.67 11.04
N ALA A 397 -8.98 0.16 11.01
CA ALA A 397 -9.03 1.43 10.30
C ALA A 397 -10.05 2.36 10.97
N SER A 398 -9.95 3.65 10.71
CA SER A 398 -10.90 4.66 11.22
C SER A 398 -11.36 5.60 10.12
N SER A 399 -12.47 6.31 10.37
CA SER A 399 -12.85 7.45 9.54
C SER A 399 -11.72 8.48 9.52
N ALA A 400 -11.47 9.07 8.35
CA ALA A 400 -10.37 10.01 8.14
C ALA A 400 -10.81 11.12 7.19
N PRO A 401 -10.26 12.34 7.32
CA PRO A 401 -10.63 13.48 6.49
C PRO A 401 -10.59 13.12 5.00
N PRO A 402 -11.73 13.19 4.29
CA PRO A 402 -11.78 12.81 2.89
C PRO A 402 -11.07 13.83 2.01
N SER A 403 -10.53 13.34 0.91
CA SER A 403 -10.02 14.16 -0.20
C SER A 403 -10.83 13.92 -1.47
N SER A 404 -10.60 14.78 -2.47
CA SER A 404 -11.13 14.57 -3.82
C SER A 404 -10.73 13.20 -4.35
N SER A 405 -11.68 12.49 -4.92
CA SER A 405 -11.46 11.16 -5.52
C SER A 405 -11.46 11.19 -7.04
N SER A 406 -11.16 10.03 -7.62
CA SER A 406 -11.17 9.82 -9.05
C SER A 406 -12.38 9.01 -9.49
N LEU A 407 -12.86 9.29 -10.70
CA LEU A 407 -13.88 8.51 -11.38
C LEU A 407 -13.26 7.26 -12.01
N ASN A 408 -13.68 6.09 -11.53
CA ASN A 408 -13.18 4.81 -11.99
C ASN A 408 -13.74 4.45 -13.38
N LYS A 409 -12.91 3.83 -14.23
CA LYS A 409 -13.31 3.37 -15.57
C LYS A 409 -14.59 2.51 -15.60
N ALA A 410 -14.84 1.71 -14.57
CA ALA A 410 -16.02 0.85 -14.49
C ALA A 410 -17.33 1.64 -14.39
N PHE A 411 -17.29 2.90 -13.97
CA PHE A 411 -18.50 3.73 -13.83
C PHE A 411 -18.98 4.32 -15.15
N PHE A 412 -18.11 4.58 -16.14
CA PHE A 412 -18.53 5.22 -17.40
C PHE A 412 -19.61 4.43 -18.17
N PRO A 413 -19.51 3.08 -18.34
CA PRO A 413 -20.57 2.33 -18.96
C PRO A 413 -21.91 2.44 -18.21
N ILE A 414 -21.87 2.46 -16.88
CA ILE A 414 -23.07 2.60 -16.03
C ILE A 414 -23.67 4.00 -16.17
N LEU A 415 -22.84 5.04 -16.08
CA LEU A 415 -23.27 6.44 -16.26
C LEU A 415 -23.94 6.64 -17.62
N LEU A 416 -23.35 6.09 -18.68
CA LEU A 416 -23.92 6.15 -20.04
C LEU A 416 -25.28 5.45 -20.11
N ASP A 417 -25.36 4.21 -19.61
CA ASP A 417 -26.57 3.40 -19.60
C ASP A 417 -27.69 4.00 -18.73
N ARG A 418 -27.35 4.79 -17.71
CA ARG A 418 -28.29 5.44 -16.78
C ARG A 418 -28.63 6.88 -17.16
N GLY A 419 -28.28 7.31 -18.37
CA GLY A 419 -28.80 8.52 -19.00
C GLY A 419 -27.83 9.69 -19.11
N ILE A 420 -26.56 9.52 -18.74
CA ILE A 420 -25.53 10.56 -18.93
C ILE A 420 -25.00 10.50 -20.36
N PRO A 421 -25.12 11.57 -21.16
CA PRO A 421 -24.65 11.57 -22.54
C PRO A 421 -23.14 11.37 -22.66
N LYS A 422 -22.72 10.69 -23.74
CA LYS A 422 -21.31 10.44 -24.06
C LYS A 422 -20.49 11.73 -24.12
N GLU A 423 -21.08 12.78 -24.71
CA GLU A 423 -20.47 14.10 -24.89
C GLU A 423 -20.17 14.73 -23.53
N ARG A 424 -21.12 14.65 -22.59
CA ARG A 424 -20.93 15.21 -21.25
C ARG A 424 -19.83 14.48 -20.47
N LEU A 425 -19.75 13.16 -20.58
CA LEU A 425 -18.65 12.38 -19.98
C LEU A 425 -17.30 12.76 -20.59
N ARG A 426 -17.24 12.93 -21.91
CA ARG A 426 -16.05 13.39 -22.64
C ARG A 426 -15.62 14.78 -22.17
N ASP A 427 -16.56 15.71 -22.06
CA ASP A 427 -16.29 17.09 -21.68
C ASP A 427 -15.80 17.17 -20.23
N LEU A 428 -16.39 16.39 -19.31
CA LEU A 428 -15.92 16.27 -17.93
C LEU A 428 -14.47 15.76 -17.86
N VAL A 429 -14.15 14.66 -18.56
CA VAL A 429 -12.79 14.11 -18.59
C VAL A 429 -11.82 15.13 -19.17
N THR A 430 -12.19 15.79 -20.25
CA THR A 430 -11.39 16.81 -20.94
C THR A 430 -11.08 17.97 -19.99
N MET A 431 -12.11 18.54 -19.34
CA MET A 431 -11.97 19.61 -18.35
C MET A 431 -11.02 19.23 -17.22
N CYS A 432 -11.16 18.04 -16.64
CA CYS A 432 -10.27 17.57 -15.57
C CYS A 432 -8.81 17.46 -16.03
N LEU A 433 -8.58 16.94 -17.24
CA LEU A 433 -7.23 16.83 -17.80
C LEU A 433 -6.63 18.21 -18.12
N HIS A 434 -7.40 19.14 -18.69
CA HIS A 434 -6.96 20.50 -18.99
C HIS A 434 -6.50 21.23 -17.73
N ARG A 435 -7.30 21.22 -16.67
CA ARG A 435 -6.94 21.84 -15.40
C ARG A 435 -5.63 21.30 -14.82
N ASN A 436 -5.42 19.98 -14.87
CA ASN A 436 -4.18 19.38 -14.41
C ASN A 436 -2.97 19.80 -15.26
N ARG A 437 -3.17 19.99 -16.57
CA ARG A 437 -2.12 20.51 -17.47
C ARG A 437 -1.81 21.96 -17.13
N GLU A 438 -2.82 22.83 -17.02
CA GLU A 438 -2.64 24.25 -16.71
C GLU A 438 -1.90 24.44 -15.39
N ALA A 439 -2.36 23.79 -14.31
CA ALA A 439 -1.69 23.84 -13.01
C ALA A 439 -0.22 23.37 -13.07
N LEU A 440 0.11 22.38 -13.91
CA LEU A 440 1.48 21.94 -14.14
C LEU A 440 2.28 23.01 -14.90
N LEU A 441 1.75 23.53 -16.01
CA LEU A 441 2.48 24.48 -16.86
C LEU A 441 2.72 25.80 -16.13
N ASP A 442 1.73 26.28 -15.36
CA ASP A 442 1.85 27.47 -14.52
C ASP A 442 2.91 27.27 -13.43
N ALA A 443 2.91 26.10 -12.77
CA ALA A 443 3.88 25.78 -11.73
C ALA A 443 5.32 25.67 -12.28
N VAL A 444 5.48 25.22 -13.53
CA VAL A 444 6.79 25.12 -14.19
C VAL A 444 7.33 26.49 -14.62
N GLN A 445 6.46 27.46 -14.84
CA GLN A 445 6.81 28.83 -15.23
C GLN A 445 6.99 29.78 -14.04
N SER A 446 6.75 29.30 -12.82
CA SER A 446 6.84 30.07 -11.57
C SER A 446 7.68 29.33 -10.53
N ASP A 447 7.97 29.98 -9.41
CA ASP A 447 8.66 29.35 -8.27
C ASP A 447 7.77 28.35 -7.49
N ASP A 448 6.56 28.08 -7.99
CA ASP A 448 5.59 27.18 -7.38
C ASP A 448 5.81 25.69 -7.69
N LEU A 449 6.78 25.34 -8.55
CA LEU A 449 7.01 23.95 -8.95
C LEU A 449 7.18 23.01 -7.75
N ARG A 450 7.92 23.42 -6.71
CA ARG A 450 8.11 22.62 -5.50
C ARG A 450 6.79 22.36 -4.76
N ARG A 451 5.91 23.36 -4.70
CA ARG A 451 4.57 23.24 -4.09
C ARG A 451 3.68 22.32 -4.92
N TRP A 452 3.72 22.46 -6.25
CA TRP A 452 3.00 21.59 -7.17
C TRP A 452 3.46 20.13 -7.01
N VAL A 453 4.76 19.85 -6.98
CA VAL A 453 5.31 18.51 -6.76
C VAL A 453 4.82 17.91 -5.44
N ASN A 454 4.80 18.68 -4.35
CA ASN A 454 4.26 18.20 -3.08
C ASN A 454 2.76 17.90 -3.19
N SER A 455 1.97 18.75 -3.85
CA SER A 455 0.53 18.53 -4.01
C SER A 455 0.20 17.21 -4.72
N GLN A 456 1.03 16.81 -5.69
CA GLN A 456 0.86 15.57 -6.45
C GLN A 456 1.45 14.33 -5.74
N ASN A 457 2.44 14.53 -4.86
CA ASN A 457 3.29 13.44 -4.37
C ASN A 457 3.41 13.33 -2.83
N SER A 458 2.70 14.16 -2.04
CA SER A 458 2.87 14.30 -0.59
C SER A 458 2.90 12.97 0.18
N LEU A 459 2.02 12.03 -0.15
CA LEU A 459 1.96 10.71 0.50
C LEU A 459 3.14 9.81 0.14
N ASN A 460 3.63 9.87 -1.10
CA ASN A 460 4.84 9.10 -1.45
C ASN A 460 6.08 9.76 -0.86
N GLU A 461 6.13 11.10 -0.80
CA GLU A 461 7.20 11.85 -0.13
C GLU A 461 7.31 11.43 1.33
N GLU A 462 6.17 11.42 2.05
CA GLU A 462 6.09 10.92 3.42
C GLU A 462 6.52 9.45 3.55
N ARG A 463 6.03 8.57 2.67
CA ARG A 463 6.42 7.15 2.70
C ARG A 463 7.90 6.93 2.39
N ASN A 464 8.47 7.68 1.45
CA ASN A 464 9.88 7.53 1.06
C ASN A 464 10.82 8.03 2.17
N ARG A 465 10.34 8.95 3.00
CA ARG A 465 11.07 9.55 4.13
C ARG A 465 10.79 8.85 5.46
N ASP A 466 9.84 7.90 5.50
CA ASP A 466 9.59 7.05 6.66
C ASP A 466 10.73 6.03 6.81
N GLY A 467 11.74 6.37 7.63
CA GLY A 467 12.97 5.60 7.80
C GLY A 467 14.19 6.24 7.12
N MET A 468 15.16 5.43 6.69
CA MET A 468 16.31 5.92 5.93
C MET A 468 15.98 6.03 4.45
N MET A 469 16.10 7.25 3.88
CA MET A 469 15.96 7.52 2.45
C MET A 469 16.89 6.61 1.64
N THR A 470 16.39 6.02 0.56
CA THR A 470 17.22 5.22 -0.35
C THR A 470 17.96 6.12 -1.33
N TRP A 471 19.27 5.97 -1.38
CA TRP A 471 20.16 6.71 -2.28
C TRP A 471 20.59 5.84 -3.47
N GLN A 472 20.95 6.50 -4.55
CA GLN A 472 21.50 5.93 -5.77
C GLN A 472 22.69 6.81 -6.16
N GLY A 473 23.87 6.50 -5.60
CA GLY A 473 25.05 7.35 -5.66
C GLY A 473 24.82 8.68 -4.94
N GLY A 474 25.11 9.79 -5.62
CA GLY A 474 24.99 11.15 -5.09
C GLY A 474 23.57 11.72 -5.04
N LEU A 475 22.51 10.95 -5.37
CA LEU A 475 21.12 11.44 -5.36
C LEU A 475 20.14 10.43 -4.73
N PRO A 476 18.96 10.87 -4.26
CA PRO A 476 17.88 9.98 -3.86
C PRO A 476 17.48 9.05 -5.02
N MET A 477 17.15 7.79 -4.75
CA MET A 477 16.72 6.85 -5.80
C MET A 477 15.37 7.25 -6.45
N PRO A 478 14.32 7.66 -5.71
CA PRO A 478 13.03 8.03 -6.30
C PRO A 478 13.08 9.33 -7.11
N LEU A 479 12.49 9.36 -8.31
CA LEU A 479 12.50 10.55 -9.19
C LEU A 479 11.92 11.81 -8.52
N GLY A 480 10.80 11.67 -7.78
CA GLY A 480 10.19 12.81 -7.09
C GLY A 480 11.12 13.43 -6.04
N GLU A 481 11.87 12.61 -5.29
CA GLU A 481 12.84 13.11 -4.30
C GLU A 481 14.05 13.77 -4.96
N LYS A 482 14.47 13.31 -6.15
CA LYS A 482 15.51 14.01 -6.94
C LYS A 482 15.06 15.42 -7.31
N VAL A 483 13.83 15.56 -7.80
CA VAL A 483 13.25 16.87 -8.14
C VAL A 483 13.18 17.75 -6.90
N VAL A 484 12.67 17.22 -5.78
CA VAL A 484 12.56 17.97 -4.53
C VAL A 484 13.91 18.45 -4.04
N LEU A 485 14.91 17.56 -3.95
CA LEU A 485 16.25 17.92 -3.49
C LEU A 485 16.86 19.04 -4.35
N LEU A 486 16.82 18.89 -5.68
CA LEU A 486 17.38 19.89 -6.59
C LEU A 486 16.66 21.25 -6.48
N LEU A 487 15.33 21.26 -6.43
CA LEU A 487 14.57 22.50 -6.28
C LEU A 487 14.85 23.18 -4.94
N GLU A 488 14.88 22.42 -3.84
CA GLU A 488 15.15 22.98 -2.51
C GLU A 488 16.59 23.50 -2.37
N SER A 489 17.54 22.92 -3.11
CA SER A 489 18.93 23.40 -3.18
C SER A 489 19.14 24.60 -4.11
N GLY A 490 18.08 25.10 -4.77
CA GLY A 490 18.12 26.31 -5.59
C GLY A 490 18.35 26.08 -7.09
N PHE A 491 18.22 24.84 -7.59
CA PHE A 491 18.22 24.61 -9.04
C PHE A 491 16.87 25.00 -9.67
N ASN A 492 16.93 25.66 -10.83
CA ASN A 492 15.76 25.97 -11.65
C ASN A 492 15.72 25.06 -12.90
N PRO A 493 14.59 24.40 -13.23
CA PRO A 493 14.48 23.58 -14.44
C PRO A 493 14.69 24.37 -15.75
N GLN A 494 14.47 25.69 -15.77
CA GLN A 494 14.74 26.53 -16.95
C GLN A 494 16.23 26.66 -17.24
N GLU A 495 17.07 26.57 -16.21
CA GLU A 495 18.52 26.77 -16.29
C GLU A 495 19.30 25.45 -16.20
N CYS A 496 18.69 24.41 -15.62
CA CYS A 496 19.32 23.11 -15.39
C CYS A 496 18.68 22.01 -16.27
N PRO A 497 19.33 21.60 -17.38
CA PRO A 497 18.78 20.59 -18.30
C PRO A 497 18.58 19.21 -17.64
N TYR A 498 19.38 18.89 -16.61
CA TYR A 498 19.20 17.66 -15.85
C TYR A 498 17.87 17.70 -15.08
N LEU A 499 17.61 18.78 -14.33
CA LEU A 499 16.36 18.96 -13.59
C LEU A 499 15.15 18.97 -14.53
N ALA A 500 15.21 19.70 -15.65
CA ALA A 500 14.17 19.69 -16.68
C ALA A 500 13.83 18.26 -17.15
N ASN A 501 14.84 17.46 -17.48
CA ASN A 501 14.65 16.08 -17.92
C ASN A 501 14.02 15.21 -16.82
N ILE A 502 14.47 15.34 -15.56
CA ILE A 502 13.89 14.58 -14.45
C ILE A 502 12.43 14.99 -14.19
N VAL A 503 12.09 16.28 -14.29
CA VAL A 503 10.71 16.78 -14.20
C VAL A 503 9.84 16.19 -15.31
N VAL A 504 10.30 16.23 -16.57
CA VAL A 504 9.58 15.62 -17.71
C VAL A 504 9.37 14.12 -17.50
N ARG A 505 10.40 13.38 -17.04
CA ARG A 505 10.31 11.94 -16.76
C ARG A 505 9.33 11.63 -15.62
N MET A 506 9.34 12.43 -14.56
CA MET A 506 8.42 12.29 -13.44
C MET A 506 6.97 12.50 -13.91
N VAL A 507 6.70 13.61 -14.61
CA VAL A 507 5.38 13.91 -15.17
C VAL A 507 4.95 12.82 -16.17
N GLN A 508 5.85 12.34 -17.04
CA GLN A 508 5.57 11.24 -17.95
C GLN A 508 5.16 9.97 -17.20
N ALA A 509 5.86 9.63 -16.11
CA ALA A 509 5.51 8.48 -15.28
C ALA A 509 4.12 8.63 -14.64
N ASP A 510 3.75 9.84 -14.22
CA ASP A 510 2.43 10.15 -13.65
C ASP A 510 1.31 10.17 -14.69
N LEU A 511 1.57 10.67 -15.90
CA LEU A 511 0.60 10.62 -17.00
C LEU A 511 0.37 9.19 -17.48
N LEU A 512 1.43 8.37 -17.60
CA LEU A 512 1.30 6.93 -17.85
C LEU A 512 0.58 6.22 -16.68
N LYS A 513 0.77 6.70 -15.44
CA LYS A 513 0.03 6.23 -14.28
C LYS A 513 -1.47 6.50 -14.42
N LEU A 514 -1.84 7.72 -14.81
CA LEU A 514 -3.21 8.12 -15.09
C LEU A 514 -3.83 7.29 -16.20
N ARG A 515 -3.12 7.10 -17.33
CA ARG A 515 -3.61 6.28 -18.45
C ARG A 515 -3.82 4.81 -18.08
N HIS A 516 -2.83 4.14 -17.49
CA HIS A 516 -2.95 2.71 -17.18
C HIS A 516 -3.93 2.42 -16.04
N LYS A 517 -4.20 3.37 -15.14
CA LYS A 517 -5.27 3.22 -14.14
C LYS A 517 -6.62 3.62 -14.70
N PHE A 518 -6.64 4.53 -15.67
CA PHE A 518 -7.83 5.20 -16.18
C PHE A 518 -8.62 5.79 -15.00
N ASP A 519 -7.91 6.63 -14.25
CA ASP A 519 -8.36 7.20 -12.98
C ASP A 519 -8.44 8.72 -13.14
N ILE A 520 -9.64 9.24 -13.41
CA ILE A 520 -9.84 10.65 -13.77
C ILE A 520 -10.25 11.42 -12.51
N PRO A 521 -9.44 12.38 -12.00
CA PRO A 521 -9.76 13.09 -10.78
C PRO A 521 -11.00 13.99 -10.97
N VAL A 522 -12.00 13.84 -10.11
CA VAL A 522 -13.22 14.66 -10.10
C VAL A 522 -13.32 15.36 -8.75
N ALA A 523 -13.23 16.70 -8.76
CA ALA A 523 -13.13 17.50 -7.54
C ALA A 523 -14.35 17.30 -6.61
N ARG A 524 -15.56 17.27 -7.17
CA ARG A 524 -16.82 17.05 -6.43
C ARG A 524 -17.11 15.58 -6.22
N SER A 525 -16.13 14.83 -5.72
CA SER A 525 -16.27 13.42 -5.38
C SER A 525 -15.32 12.97 -4.28
N THR A 526 -15.69 11.94 -3.52
CA THR A 526 -14.83 11.36 -2.48
C THR A 526 -15.12 9.88 -2.22
N PHE A 527 -14.21 9.19 -1.52
CA PHE A 527 -14.47 7.86 -0.92
C PHE A 527 -14.48 7.96 0.60
N VAL A 528 -15.62 7.64 1.21
CA VAL A 528 -15.84 7.70 2.66
C VAL A 528 -16.33 6.37 3.20
N LEU A 529 -16.07 6.10 4.48
CA LEU A 529 -16.58 4.90 5.16
C LEU A 529 -18.10 5.01 5.30
N GLY A 530 -18.84 3.95 4.98
CA GLY A 530 -20.29 3.91 5.14
C GLY A 530 -20.70 3.40 6.52
N ILE A 531 -21.70 4.04 7.11
CA ILE A 531 -22.34 3.62 8.35
C ILE A 531 -23.86 3.68 8.21
N ALA A 532 -24.56 2.86 8.98
CA ALA A 532 -26.01 2.97 9.11
C ALA A 532 -26.37 4.07 10.12
N ASP A 533 -27.50 4.75 9.89
CA ASP A 533 -28.03 5.76 10.78
C ASP A 533 -28.35 5.17 12.16
N PRO A 534 -27.60 5.54 13.21
CA PRO A 534 -27.72 4.93 14.53
C PRO A 534 -28.98 5.33 15.29
N ILE A 535 -29.69 6.38 14.83
CA ILE A 535 -30.86 6.96 15.52
C ILE A 535 -32.11 7.03 14.63
N GLY A 536 -32.00 6.68 13.34
CA GLY A 536 -33.13 6.54 12.41
C GLY A 536 -33.79 7.86 12.00
N VAL A 537 -33.02 8.94 11.86
CA VAL A 537 -33.50 10.27 11.44
C VAL A 537 -33.53 10.48 9.92
N LEU A 538 -32.81 9.67 9.16
CA LEU A 538 -32.79 9.69 7.69
C LEU A 538 -33.96 8.90 7.10
N ALA A 539 -34.67 9.51 6.16
CA ALA A 539 -35.69 8.83 5.38
C ALA A 539 -35.07 7.97 4.26
N PRO A 540 -35.79 6.96 3.72
CA PRO A 540 -35.35 6.24 2.53
C PRO A 540 -35.00 7.19 1.39
N GLY A 541 -33.86 6.97 0.72
CA GLY A 541 -33.34 7.86 -0.34
C GLY A 541 -32.58 9.10 0.14
N GLN A 542 -32.40 9.28 1.45
CA GLN A 542 -31.58 10.33 2.04
C GLN A 542 -30.25 9.78 2.56
N VAL A 543 -29.18 10.57 2.46
CA VAL A 543 -27.88 10.30 3.09
C VAL A 543 -27.35 11.55 3.78
N HIS A 544 -26.51 11.37 4.80
CA HIS A 544 -25.82 12.47 5.48
C HIS A 544 -24.31 12.36 5.26
N LEU A 545 -23.65 13.49 4.94
CA LEU A 545 -22.20 13.57 4.84
C LEU A 545 -21.71 14.93 5.35
N MET A 546 -20.95 14.90 6.44
CA MET A 546 -20.27 16.04 7.03
C MET A 546 -18.76 15.79 7.06
N PHE A 547 -17.98 16.83 6.80
CA PHE A 547 -16.54 16.80 6.76
C PHE A 547 -15.95 17.41 8.04
N SER A 548 -14.89 16.81 8.58
CA SER A 548 -14.14 17.39 9.70
C SER A 548 -13.28 18.59 9.29
N GLN A 549 -13.00 18.70 7.99
CA GLN A 549 -12.27 19.82 7.38
C GLN A 549 -13.04 20.32 6.16
N ASN A 550 -12.85 21.60 5.84
CA ASN A 550 -13.41 22.23 4.65
C ASN A 550 -13.07 21.45 3.38
N PHE A 551 -14.05 20.78 2.77
CA PHE A 551 -13.89 20.11 1.51
C PHE A 551 -13.89 21.16 0.40
N SER A 552 -12.73 21.39 -0.20
CA SER A 552 -12.54 22.43 -1.21
C SER A 552 -12.68 21.83 -2.61
N ASP A 553 -13.54 22.44 -3.41
CA ASP A 553 -13.59 22.22 -4.84
C ASP A 553 -12.60 23.15 -5.52
N ASP A 554 -11.46 22.61 -5.93
CA ASP A 554 -10.42 23.38 -6.62
C ASP A 554 -10.86 23.88 -8.02
N VAL A 555 -12.05 23.49 -8.54
CA VAL A 555 -12.62 24.08 -9.77
C VAL A 555 -13.28 25.43 -9.48
N THR A 556 -14.18 25.46 -8.51
CA THR A 556 -15.02 26.64 -8.25
C THR A 556 -14.52 27.51 -7.11
N GLY A 557 -13.54 27.03 -6.34
CA GLY A 557 -13.13 27.64 -5.09
C GLY A 557 -14.16 27.44 -3.96
N GLU A 558 -15.31 26.81 -4.24
CA GLU A 558 -16.31 26.51 -3.23
C GLU A 558 -15.71 25.59 -2.15
N SER A 559 -16.04 25.91 -0.91
CA SER A 559 -15.70 25.07 0.23
C SER A 559 -16.96 24.67 0.96
N LYS A 560 -17.11 23.37 1.24
CA LYS A 560 -18.28 22.83 1.93
C LYS A 560 -17.83 22.07 3.18
N MET A 561 -18.49 22.32 4.30
CA MET A 561 -18.34 21.50 5.52
C MET A 561 -19.30 20.31 5.55
N TYR A 562 -20.40 20.37 4.79
CA TYR A 562 -21.39 19.30 4.68
C TYR A 562 -22.12 19.39 3.34
N LEU A 563 -22.81 18.33 2.99
CA LEU A 563 -23.71 18.31 1.83
C LEU A 563 -25.16 18.43 2.31
N ASP A 564 -25.85 19.47 1.86
CA ASP A 564 -27.27 19.67 2.15
C ASP A 564 -28.05 20.03 0.88
N ASN A 565 -29.23 19.43 0.75
CA ASN A 565 -30.13 19.60 -0.40
C ASN A 565 -29.45 19.39 -1.77
N LEU A 566 -28.49 18.47 -1.84
CA LEU A 566 -27.78 18.12 -3.07
C LEU A 566 -28.16 16.72 -3.55
N GLU A 567 -28.26 16.55 -4.87
CA GLU A 567 -28.33 15.23 -5.48
C GLU A 567 -26.93 14.63 -5.55
N VAL A 568 -26.79 13.38 -5.10
CA VAL A 568 -25.50 12.69 -5.09
C VAL A 568 -25.61 11.32 -5.73
N LEU A 569 -24.56 10.90 -6.42
CA LEU A 569 -24.36 9.50 -6.81
C LEU A 569 -23.55 8.80 -5.73
N VAL A 570 -23.98 7.60 -5.37
CA VAL A 570 -23.28 6.72 -4.43
C VAL A 570 -23.03 5.39 -5.11
N ALA A 571 -21.79 4.90 -5.00
CA ALA A 571 -21.37 3.64 -5.61
C ALA A 571 -20.37 2.90 -4.72
N ARG A 572 -20.29 1.58 -4.89
CA ARG A 572 -19.24 0.75 -4.29
C ARG A 572 -18.38 0.13 -5.37
N HIS A 573 -17.11 -0.11 -5.08
CA HIS A 573 -16.21 -0.78 -6.01
C HIS A 573 -16.05 -2.27 -5.66
N PRO A 574 -16.10 -3.20 -6.64
CA PRO A 574 -16.34 -2.97 -8.07
C PRO A 574 -17.83 -2.76 -8.40
N ALA A 575 -18.14 -1.94 -9.40
CA ALA A 575 -19.49 -1.78 -9.94
C ALA A 575 -19.57 -2.49 -11.31
N LEU A 576 -20.55 -3.36 -11.48
CA LEU A 576 -20.73 -4.19 -12.69
C LEU A 576 -22.14 -4.06 -13.26
N ARG A 577 -23.16 -3.98 -12.40
CA ARG A 577 -24.56 -3.79 -12.80
C ARG A 577 -24.85 -2.33 -13.04
N ASN A 578 -25.87 -2.11 -13.86
CA ASN A 578 -26.43 -0.78 -14.05
C ASN A 578 -27.09 -0.19 -12.79
N SER A 579 -27.39 -1.01 -11.78
CA SER A 579 -27.90 -0.61 -10.46
C SER A 579 -26.82 -0.31 -9.42
N ASP A 580 -25.54 -0.62 -9.69
CA ASP A 580 -24.47 -0.50 -8.69
C ASP A 580 -24.05 0.97 -8.41
N ILE A 581 -24.69 1.92 -9.10
CA ILE A 581 -24.67 3.34 -8.78
C ILE A 581 -26.10 3.76 -8.47
N GLN A 582 -26.31 4.37 -7.30
CA GLN A 582 -27.61 4.90 -6.89
C GLN A 582 -27.51 6.41 -6.70
N LYS A 583 -28.46 7.14 -7.29
CA LYS A 583 -28.71 8.55 -7.07
C LYS A 583 -29.64 8.72 -5.88
N VAL A 584 -29.24 9.55 -4.94
CA VAL A 584 -29.94 9.84 -3.68
C VAL A 584 -29.80 11.31 -3.31
N LYS A 585 -30.50 11.76 -2.26
CA LYS A 585 -30.43 13.13 -1.77
C LYS A 585 -29.53 13.23 -0.54
N ALA A 586 -28.48 14.05 -0.61
CA ALA A 586 -27.70 14.43 0.56
C ALA A 586 -28.45 15.50 1.37
N VAL A 587 -28.64 15.26 2.66
CA VAL A 587 -29.33 16.14 3.60
C VAL A 587 -28.53 16.31 4.88
N PHE A 588 -28.45 17.54 5.38
CA PHE A 588 -27.87 17.79 6.68
C PHE A 588 -28.88 17.47 7.80
N LYS A 589 -28.44 16.75 8.82
CA LYS A 589 -29.21 16.40 10.02
C LYS A 589 -28.39 16.84 11.21
N LYS A 590 -28.95 17.73 12.04
CA LYS A 590 -28.24 18.27 13.21
C LYS A 590 -27.96 17.16 14.22
N GLU A 591 -28.85 16.19 14.30
CA GLU A 591 -28.75 15.03 15.18
C GLU A 591 -27.54 14.12 14.85
N LEU A 592 -26.95 14.26 13.66
CA LEU A 592 -25.82 13.47 13.16
C LEU A 592 -24.52 14.29 13.01
N ASP A 593 -24.46 15.55 13.47
CA ASP A 593 -23.33 16.46 13.24
C ASP A 593 -21.98 16.03 13.86
N HIS A 594 -22.04 15.15 14.86
CA HIS A 594 -20.89 14.48 15.47
C HIS A 594 -20.31 13.36 14.59
N LEU A 595 -21.03 12.93 13.55
CA LEU A 595 -20.61 11.90 12.61
C LEU A 595 -19.95 12.54 11.37
N ARG A 596 -18.64 12.75 11.47
CA ARG A 596 -17.80 13.40 10.46
C ARG A 596 -16.97 12.38 9.70
N ASP A 597 -16.66 12.69 8.45
CA ASP A 597 -15.82 11.90 7.55
C ASP A 597 -16.34 10.49 7.27
N VAL A 598 -17.67 10.32 7.38
CA VAL A 598 -18.43 9.10 7.09
C VAL A 598 -19.67 9.48 6.29
N ILE A 599 -20.15 8.56 5.45
CA ILE A 599 -21.49 8.69 4.85
C ILE A 599 -22.47 7.87 5.68
N VAL A 600 -23.51 8.53 6.18
CA VAL A 600 -24.58 7.89 6.94
C VAL A 600 -25.72 7.53 6.00
N PHE A 601 -26.04 6.25 5.96
CA PHE A 601 -27.12 5.66 5.18
C PHE A 601 -28.38 5.48 6.03
N PRO A 602 -29.58 5.53 5.45
CA PRO A 602 -30.81 5.40 6.21
C PRO A 602 -30.94 3.97 6.76
N SER A 603 -31.33 3.86 8.03
CA SER A 603 -31.67 2.59 8.69
C SER A 603 -33.17 2.25 8.59
N LYS A 604 -33.93 3.04 7.83
CA LYS A 604 -35.35 2.85 7.49
C LYS A 604 -35.51 2.48 6.03
N GLY A 605 -36.61 1.80 5.69
CA GLY A 605 -36.95 1.45 4.31
C GLY A 605 -37.35 0.00 4.12
N GLU A 606 -37.41 -0.38 2.84
CA GLU A 606 -37.69 -1.76 2.42
C GLU A 606 -36.40 -2.57 2.27
N PHE A 607 -35.25 -1.92 2.01
CA PHE A 607 -33.96 -2.57 1.79
C PHE A 607 -32.76 -1.64 2.07
N PRO A 608 -31.65 -2.11 2.67
CA PRO A 608 -30.49 -1.28 2.97
C PRO A 608 -29.86 -0.70 1.70
N LEU A 609 -29.55 0.60 1.72
CA LEU A 609 -28.97 1.28 0.56
C LEU A 609 -27.57 0.74 0.22
N ALA A 610 -26.75 0.37 1.20
CA ALA A 610 -25.47 -0.32 0.96
C ALA A 610 -25.64 -1.63 0.19
N GLY A 611 -26.68 -2.41 0.50
CA GLY A 611 -26.99 -3.66 -0.18
C GLY A 611 -27.31 -3.48 -1.67
N LYS A 612 -27.87 -2.33 -2.06
CA LYS A 612 -28.14 -1.99 -3.48
C LYS A 612 -26.85 -1.76 -4.29
N LEU A 613 -25.71 -1.57 -3.62
CA LEU A 613 -24.43 -1.21 -4.19
C LEU A 613 -23.48 -2.42 -4.22
N GLN A 614 -23.71 -3.32 -5.18
CA GLN A 614 -23.02 -4.61 -5.32
C GLN A 614 -23.15 -5.52 -4.08
N GLY A 615 -24.27 -5.47 -3.34
CA GLY A 615 -24.43 -6.27 -2.12
C GLY A 615 -23.51 -5.85 -0.97
N GLY A 616 -23.26 -4.54 -0.85
CA GLY A 616 -22.43 -3.99 0.23
C GLY A 616 -23.09 -4.02 1.60
N ASP A 617 -22.28 -3.81 2.62
CA ASP A 617 -22.68 -3.75 4.04
C ASP A 617 -22.01 -2.58 4.75
N TYR A 618 -22.02 -2.56 6.08
CA TYR A 618 -21.39 -1.53 6.91
C TYR A 618 -20.26 -2.12 7.78
N ASP A 619 -19.63 -3.23 7.36
CA ASP A 619 -18.57 -3.91 8.12
C ASP A 619 -17.15 -3.36 7.88
N GLY A 620 -17.08 -2.34 7.01
CA GLY A 620 -15.86 -1.67 6.56
C GLY A 620 -15.92 -1.11 5.14
N ASP A 621 -17.04 -1.27 4.44
CA ASP A 621 -17.21 -0.80 3.07
C ASP A 621 -17.05 0.71 2.95
N ARG A 622 -16.36 1.12 1.89
CA ARG A 622 -16.20 2.52 1.50
C ARG A 622 -17.00 2.79 0.25
N PHE A 623 -17.66 3.93 0.24
CA PHE A 623 -18.55 4.34 -0.84
C PHE A 623 -17.98 5.55 -1.55
N TRP A 624 -17.96 5.48 -2.88
CA TRP A 624 -17.74 6.63 -3.72
C TRP A 624 -18.99 7.51 -3.68
N VAL A 625 -18.83 8.79 -3.39
CA VAL A 625 -19.90 9.79 -3.36
C VAL A 625 -19.52 10.91 -4.30
N SER A 626 -20.41 11.31 -5.20
CA SER A 626 -20.19 12.47 -6.07
C SER A 626 -21.43 13.35 -6.20
N TRP A 627 -21.22 14.65 -6.04
CA TRP A 627 -22.20 15.70 -6.26
C TRP A 627 -21.86 16.54 -7.51
N GLU A 628 -21.09 15.96 -8.45
CA GLU A 628 -20.73 16.61 -9.70
C GLU A 628 -21.97 16.74 -10.60
N PRO A 629 -22.46 17.96 -10.92
CA PRO A 629 -23.66 18.15 -11.72
C PRO A 629 -23.60 17.47 -13.09
N SER A 630 -22.41 17.38 -13.67
CA SER A 630 -22.21 16.67 -14.94
C SER A 630 -22.54 15.19 -14.86
N LEU A 631 -22.41 14.58 -13.68
CA LEU A 631 -22.71 13.17 -13.41
C LEU A 631 -24.09 12.96 -12.80
N THR A 632 -24.58 13.88 -11.96
CA THR A 632 -25.87 13.72 -11.27
C THR A 632 -27.06 14.10 -12.15
N ASN A 633 -26.94 15.15 -12.98
CA ASN A 633 -28.06 15.63 -13.79
C ASN A 633 -28.45 14.63 -14.87
N GLY A 634 -29.69 14.15 -14.87
CA GLY A 634 -30.19 13.19 -15.85
C GLY A 634 -29.85 11.72 -15.58
N PHE A 635 -29.04 11.42 -14.57
CA PHE A 635 -28.88 10.04 -14.08
C PHE A 635 -30.20 9.52 -13.50
N LYS A 636 -30.54 8.27 -13.83
CA LYS A 636 -31.72 7.58 -13.31
C LYS A 636 -31.35 6.23 -12.69
N ASN A 637 -31.94 5.91 -11.55
CA ASN A 637 -31.69 4.65 -10.85
C ASN A 637 -32.26 3.47 -11.62
N ALA A 638 -31.58 2.33 -11.48
CA ALA A 638 -32.04 1.01 -11.91
C ALA A 638 -32.36 0.14 -10.68
N PRO A 639 -33.27 -0.83 -10.80
CA PRO A 639 -33.58 -1.75 -9.71
C PRO A 639 -32.37 -2.65 -9.43
N ALA A 640 -31.93 -2.67 -8.17
CA ALA A 640 -30.90 -3.59 -7.70
C ALA A 640 -31.47 -5.00 -7.48
N PRO A 641 -30.65 -6.06 -7.57
CA PRO A 641 -31.07 -7.39 -7.14
C PRO A 641 -31.24 -7.41 -5.62
N TYR A 642 -32.40 -7.86 -5.15
CA TYR A 642 -32.72 -7.95 -3.72
C TYR A 642 -32.49 -9.35 -3.13
N THR A 643 -32.31 -10.35 -4.00
CA THR A 643 -32.09 -11.74 -3.62
C THR A 643 -30.80 -12.24 -4.26
N SER A 644 -30.02 -12.99 -3.50
CA SER A 644 -28.83 -13.66 -4.04
C SER A 644 -29.25 -14.71 -5.09
N PRO A 645 -28.46 -14.86 -6.18
CA PRO A 645 -28.67 -15.95 -7.13
C PRO A 645 -28.55 -17.33 -6.48
N ILE A 646 -29.20 -18.34 -7.03
CA ILE A 646 -29.10 -19.73 -6.56
C ILE A 646 -27.81 -20.35 -7.13
N PRO A 647 -26.83 -20.80 -6.33
CA PRO A 647 -25.54 -21.30 -6.82
C PRO A 647 -25.66 -22.44 -7.84
N GLU A 648 -26.56 -23.39 -7.59
CA GLU A 648 -26.75 -24.59 -8.38
C GLU A 648 -27.17 -24.28 -9.83
N ASP A 649 -27.92 -23.18 -10.05
CA ASP A 649 -28.33 -22.74 -11.40
C ASP A 649 -27.13 -22.39 -12.29
N TYR A 650 -26.00 -22.02 -11.70
CA TYR A 650 -24.76 -21.65 -12.37
C TYR A 650 -23.77 -22.82 -12.46
N GLY A 651 -24.19 -24.02 -12.05
CA GLY A 651 -23.33 -25.20 -12.02
C GLY A 651 -22.35 -25.24 -10.85
N ILE A 652 -22.60 -24.45 -9.80
CA ILE A 652 -21.82 -24.48 -8.56
C ILE A 652 -22.34 -25.63 -7.68
N SER A 653 -21.42 -26.46 -7.20
CA SER A 653 -21.72 -27.44 -6.15
C SER A 653 -21.43 -26.84 -4.77
N VAL A 654 -22.27 -27.12 -3.77
CA VAL A 654 -22.15 -26.53 -2.43
C VAL A 654 -21.84 -27.63 -1.41
N ASP A 655 -20.67 -27.56 -0.78
CA ASP A 655 -20.32 -28.41 0.37
C ASP A 655 -20.95 -27.83 1.63
N ARG A 656 -22.01 -28.50 2.10
CA ARG A 656 -22.84 -28.07 3.24
C ARG A 656 -22.42 -28.71 4.56
N ARG A 657 -21.35 -29.52 4.58
CA ARG A 657 -20.92 -30.21 5.81
C ARG A 657 -20.63 -29.22 6.93
N THR A 658 -21.03 -29.57 8.14
CA THR A 658 -20.80 -28.73 9.33
C THR A 658 -19.50 -29.11 10.04
N LEU A 659 -19.02 -28.23 10.92
CA LEU A 659 -17.86 -28.50 11.75
C LEU A 659 -18.08 -29.73 12.65
N GLY A 660 -19.31 -29.95 13.14
CA GLY A 660 -19.64 -31.11 13.99
C GLY A 660 -19.65 -32.45 13.25
N GLU A 661 -19.84 -32.44 11.92
CA GLU A 661 -19.79 -33.64 11.07
C GLU A 661 -18.37 -34.04 10.68
N ILE A 662 -17.41 -33.12 10.81
CA ILE A 662 -15.99 -33.39 10.54
C ILE A 662 -15.27 -33.61 11.87
N GLN A 663 -14.43 -34.65 11.96
CA GLN A 663 -13.62 -34.83 13.16
C GLN A 663 -12.69 -33.62 13.37
N ALA A 664 -12.56 -33.13 14.61
CA ALA A 664 -11.81 -31.91 14.90
C ALA A 664 -10.34 -31.94 14.40
N ASN A 665 -9.72 -33.11 14.42
CA ASN A 665 -8.36 -33.36 13.89
C ASN A 665 -8.29 -33.40 12.35
N GLN A 666 -9.41 -33.56 11.66
CA GLN A 666 -9.51 -33.59 10.19
C GLN A 666 -9.98 -32.26 9.58
N TRP A 667 -10.61 -31.39 10.38
CA TRP A 667 -11.18 -30.12 9.91
C TRP A 667 -10.17 -29.25 9.15
N LEU A 668 -8.96 -29.10 9.66
CA LEU A 668 -7.90 -28.34 8.99
C LEU A 668 -7.51 -28.97 7.65
N GLN A 669 -7.40 -30.30 7.59
CA GLN A 669 -7.05 -31.01 6.35
C GLN A 669 -8.09 -30.77 5.26
N GLU A 670 -9.37 -30.94 5.58
CA GLU A 670 -10.47 -30.70 4.65
C GLU A 670 -10.56 -29.23 4.22
N SER A 671 -10.30 -28.30 5.15
CA SER A 671 -10.26 -26.86 4.86
C SER A 671 -9.11 -26.47 3.95
N PHE A 672 -7.92 -27.07 4.13
CA PHE A 672 -6.77 -26.83 3.25
C PHE A 672 -7.03 -27.35 1.83
N LYS A 673 -7.57 -28.57 1.69
CA LYS A 673 -7.98 -29.10 0.37
C LYS A 673 -8.98 -28.18 -0.31
N PHE A 674 -9.95 -27.65 0.44
CA PHE A 674 -10.94 -26.73 -0.11
C PHE A 674 -10.30 -25.39 -0.53
N ARG A 675 -9.42 -24.80 0.28
CA ARG A 675 -8.72 -23.54 -0.03
C ARG A 675 -7.70 -23.63 -1.18
N ASN A 676 -7.19 -24.82 -1.45
CA ASN A 676 -6.26 -25.08 -2.56
C ASN A 676 -6.96 -25.14 -3.94
N LYS A 677 -8.30 -25.11 -3.99
CA LYS A 677 -9.04 -25.11 -5.26
C LYS A 677 -8.80 -23.80 -6.04
N PRO A 678 -8.74 -23.84 -7.38
CA PRO A 678 -8.57 -22.64 -8.20
C PRO A 678 -9.69 -21.60 -8.00
N GLU A 679 -9.33 -20.33 -7.82
CA GLU A 679 -10.28 -19.22 -7.77
C GLU A 679 -10.58 -18.67 -9.18
N LEU A 680 -11.84 -18.78 -9.60
CA LEU A 680 -12.30 -18.33 -10.93
C LEU A 680 -12.93 -16.93 -10.97
N LEU A 681 -13.06 -16.25 -9.83
CA LEU A 681 -13.66 -14.91 -9.73
C LEU A 681 -13.05 -13.94 -10.76
N GLY A 682 -11.72 -13.83 -10.78
CA GLY A 682 -11.03 -12.92 -11.70
C GLY A 682 -11.14 -13.32 -13.18
N VAL A 683 -11.39 -14.60 -13.49
CA VAL A 683 -11.64 -15.07 -14.86
C VAL A 683 -13.03 -14.64 -15.30
N VAL A 684 -14.04 -14.81 -14.44
CA VAL A 684 -15.42 -14.40 -14.70
C VAL A 684 -15.54 -12.87 -14.84
N THR A 685 -14.90 -12.08 -13.96
CA THR A 685 -14.90 -10.61 -14.10
C THR A 685 -14.31 -10.15 -15.42
N LYS A 686 -13.23 -10.79 -15.89
CA LYS A 686 -12.62 -10.46 -17.19
C LYS A 686 -13.51 -10.85 -18.36
N LEU A 687 -14.15 -12.02 -18.29
CA LEU A 687 -15.09 -12.44 -19.33
C LEU A 687 -16.29 -11.48 -19.41
N HIS A 688 -16.84 -11.08 -18.27
CA HIS A 688 -17.88 -10.05 -18.18
C HIS A 688 -17.47 -8.77 -18.92
N GLY A 689 -16.29 -8.23 -18.61
CA GLY A 689 -15.78 -7.02 -19.26
C GLY A 689 -15.66 -7.17 -20.79
N ARG A 690 -15.17 -8.33 -21.27
CA ARG A 690 -15.04 -8.60 -22.72
C ARG A 690 -16.39 -8.77 -23.42
N VAL A 691 -17.34 -9.45 -22.79
CA VAL A 691 -18.69 -9.65 -23.33
C VAL A 691 -19.45 -8.34 -23.39
N SER A 692 -19.46 -7.56 -22.29
CA SER A 692 -20.10 -6.25 -22.23
C SER A 692 -19.52 -5.30 -23.28
N TYR A 693 -18.19 -5.26 -23.42
CA TYR A 693 -17.52 -4.47 -24.46
C TYR A 693 -17.91 -4.90 -25.88
N LYS A 694 -17.95 -6.21 -26.17
CA LYS A 694 -18.35 -6.73 -27.49
C LYS A 694 -19.80 -6.40 -27.82
N GLN A 695 -20.70 -6.48 -26.85
CA GLN A 695 -22.12 -6.16 -27.01
C GLN A 695 -22.39 -4.65 -26.96
N ASN A 696 -21.44 -3.85 -26.48
CA ASN A 696 -21.59 -2.43 -26.18
C ASN A 696 -22.82 -2.15 -25.28
N GLN A 697 -23.06 -3.05 -24.32
CA GLN A 697 -24.19 -3.02 -23.39
C GLN A 697 -23.75 -3.56 -22.03
N ILE A 698 -24.30 -3.02 -20.96
CA ILE A 698 -24.11 -3.52 -19.59
C ILE A 698 -25.33 -4.24 -19.02
N ASP A 699 -26.44 -4.22 -19.77
CA ASP A 699 -27.68 -4.88 -19.39
C ASP A 699 -28.11 -5.82 -20.53
N SER A 700 -27.70 -7.08 -20.41
CA SER A 700 -28.11 -8.15 -21.31
C SER A 700 -28.20 -9.45 -20.53
N TYR A 701 -28.95 -10.43 -21.05
CA TYR A 701 -29.10 -11.72 -20.40
C TYR A 701 -27.75 -12.37 -20.05
N ILE A 702 -26.80 -12.35 -20.98
CA ILE A 702 -25.47 -12.96 -20.80
C ILE A 702 -24.63 -12.16 -19.80
N VAL A 703 -24.66 -10.82 -19.91
CA VAL A 703 -23.92 -9.94 -19.01
C VAL A 703 -24.41 -10.12 -17.58
N ASN A 704 -25.73 -10.07 -17.35
CA ASN A 704 -26.34 -10.25 -16.04
C ASN A 704 -26.01 -11.63 -15.43
N LYS A 705 -26.04 -12.71 -16.23
CA LYS A 705 -25.64 -14.05 -15.76
C LYS A 705 -24.16 -14.12 -15.36
N LEU A 706 -23.27 -13.38 -16.02
CA LEU A 706 -21.86 -13.30 -15.62
C LEU A 706 -21.69 -12.48 -14.33
N VAL A 707 -22.50 -11.44 -14.12
CA VAL A 707 -22.48 -10.69 -12.85
C VAL A 707 -23.07 -11.51 -11.70
N ASP A 708 -24.13 -12.27 -11.93
CA ASP A 708 -24.66 -13.20 -10.92
C ASP A 708 -23.61 -14.24 -10.49
N LEU A 709 -22.91 -14.83 -11.45
CA LEU A 709 -21.80 -15.74 -11.17
C LEU A 709 -20.66 -15.03 -10.44
N HIS A 710 -20.35 -13.79 -10.81
CA HIS A 710 -19.37 -12.98 -10.08
C HIS A 710 -19.75 -12.83 -8.61
N ASP A 711 -20.98 -12.40 -8.33
CA ASP A 711 -21.47 -12.14 -6.97
C ASP A 711 -21.46 -13.42 -6.12
N LEU A 712 -21.82 -14.57 -6.70
CA LEU A 712 -21.68 -15.88 -6.05
C LEU A 712 -20.22 -16.23 -5.71
N LEU A 713 -19.27 -15.89 -6.58
CA LEU A 713 -17.87 -16.25 -6.40
C LEU A 713 -17.11 -15.36 -5.41
N VAL A 714 -17.62 -14.15 -5.08
CA VAL A 714 -17.01 -13.24 -4.08
C VAL A 714 -16.82 -13.93 -2.73
N ASP A 715 -17.85 -14.64 -2.25
CA ASP A 715 -17.82 -15.34 -0.96
C ASP A 715 -17.77 -16.87 -1.11
N SER A 716 -17.35 -17.37 -2.27
CA SER A 716 -17.21 -18.81 -2.56
C SER A 716 -16.49 -19.57 -1.45
N SER A 717 -15.39 -19.00 -0.95
CA SER A 717 -14.55 -19.62 0.06
C SER A 717 -15.20 -19.79 1.43
N LYS A 718 -16.20 -18.95 1.76
CA LYS A 718 -16.94 -18.98 3.03
C LYS A 718 -18.22 -19.80 2.94
N ASN A 719 -18.76 -19.96 1.74
CA ASN A 719 -20.05 -20.63 1.50
C ASN A 719 -19.91 -22.07 1.01
N GLY A 720 -18.68 -22.61 0.94
CA GLY A 720 -18.45 -23.99 0.51
C GLY A 720 -18.68 -24.20 -0.99
N TYR A 721 -18.60 -23.15 -1.80
CA TYR A 721 -18.84 -23.23 -3.23
C TYR A 721 -17.67 -23.88 -3.97
N VAL A 722 -17.98 -24.93 -4.72
CA VAL A 722 -17.05 -25.67 -5.58
C VAL A 722 -17.41 -25.36 -7.02
N PHE A 723 -16.53 -24.62 -7.67
CA PHE A 723 -16.66 -24.24 -9.07
C PHE A 723 -15.31 -24.33 -9.75
N ASP A 724 -15.11 -25.37 -10.56
CA ASP A 724 -13.84 -25.68 -11.22
C ASP A 724 -13.85 -25.33 -12.71
N ASP A 725 -12.72 -25.57 -13.39
CA ASP A 725 -12.57 -25.29 -14.81
C ASP A 725 -13.56 -26.07 -15.69
N ALA A 726 -13.99 -27.27 -15.28
CA ALA A 726 -14.95 -28.06 -16.03
C ALA A 726 -16.36 -27.46 -15.92
N ALA A 727 -16.78 -27.10 -14.70
CA ALA A 727 -18.02 -26.38 -14.43
C ALA A 727 -18.06 -25.04 -15.18
N TYR A 728 -16.97 -24.28 -15.15
CA TYR A 728 -16.84 -23.02 -15.90
C TYR A 728 -16.94 -23.20 -17.41
N LYS A 729 -16.23 -24.17 -17.99
CA LYS A 729 -16.34 -24.48 -19.42
C LYS A 729 -17.78 -24.84 -19.80
N LYS A 730 -18.45 -25.68 -19.00
CA LYS A 730 -19.85 -26.07 -19.22
C LYS A 730 -20.79 -24.87 -19.14
N PHE A 731 -20.64 -24.01 -18.12
CA PHE A 731 -21.41 -22.78 -17.97
C PHE A 731 -21.29 -21.88 -19.21
N VAL A 732 -20.06 -21.59 -19.65
CA VAL A 732 -19.80 -20.71 -20.81
C VAL A 732 -20.33 -21.29 -22.12
N THR A 733 -20.06 -22.57 -22.39
CA THR A 733 -20.39 -23.21 -23.67
C THR A 733 -21.85 -23.63 -23.79
N THR A 734 -22.44 -24.15 -22.70
CA THR A 734 -23.76 -24.77 -22.74
C THR A 734 -24.84 -23.79 -22.28
N GLN A 735 -24.63 -23.09 -21.15
CA GLN A 735 -25.63 -22.16 -20.62
C GLN A 735 -25.60 -20.80 -21.32
N LEU A 736 -24.41 -20.19 -21.46
CA LEU A 736 -24.26 -18.89 -22.13
C LEU A 736 -24.16 -19.00 -23.65
N ARG A 737 -23.89 -20.21 -24.18
CA ARG A 737 -23.69 -20.47 -25.62
C ARG A 737 -22.65 -19.54 -26.26
N LEU A 738 -21.59 -19.21 -25.51
CA LEU A 738 -20.51 -18.34 -25.96
C LEU A 738 -19.36 -19.14 -26.58
N ASN A 739 -18.94 -18.73 -27.76
CA ASN A 739 -17.65 -19.13 -28.32
C ASN A 739 -16.56 -18.16 -27.88
N LEU A 740 -15.71 -18.58 -26.94
CA LEU A 740 -14.64 -17.75 -26.37
C LEU A 740 -13.64 -17.26 -27.43
N LYS A 741 -13.50 -17.95 -28.57
CA LYS A 741 -12.62 -17.51 -29.68
C LYS A 741 -13.12 -16.23 -30.36
N ASP A 742 -14.42 -15.98 -30.33
CA ASP A 742 -15.05 -14.83 -30.99
C ASP A 742 -15.11 -13.60 -30.07
N ILE A 743 -14.79 -13.77 -28.80
CA ILE A 743 -14.72 -12.68 -27.83
C ILE A 743 -13.27 -12.23 -27.82
N LYS A 744 -12.98 -10.97 -28.18
CA LYS A 744 -11.61 -10.44 -28.15
C LYS A 744 -11.37 -9.66 -26.84
N ASP A 745 -10.12 -9.36 -26.56
CA ASP A 745 -9.78 -8.45 -25.46
C ASP A 745 -10.15 -7.01 -25.85
N GLN A 746 -10.53 -6.21 -24.86
CA GLN A 746 -10.97 -4.83 -25.07
C GLN A 746 -9.78 -3.94 -25.48
N ALA A 747 -10.00 -3.03 -26.44
CA ALA A 747 -8.90 -2.26 -27.02
C ALA A 747 -8.28 -1.27 -26.03
N TYR A 748 -9.09 -0.50 -25.28
CA TYR A 748 -8.59 0.37 -24.21
C TYR A 748 -7.74 -0.39 -23.19
N GLU A 749 -8.09 -1.64 -22.85
CA GLU A 749 -7.37 -2.43 -21.84
C GLU A 749 -6.01 -2.92 -22.35
N GLN A 750 -5.89 -3.21 -23.64
CA GLN A 750 -4.61 -3.48 -24.29
C GLN A 750 -3.72 -2.23 -24.29
N GLY A 751 -4.29 -1.05 -24.55
CA GLY A 751 -3.60 0.23 -24.43
C GLY A 751 -3.07 0.46 -23.01
N MET A 752 -3.91 0.29 -22.00
CA MET A 752 -3.52 0.43 -20.59
C MET A 752 -2.36 -0.51 -20.21
N GLN A 753 -2.37 -1.75 -20.69
CA GLN A 753 -1.29 -2.72 -20.44
C GLN A 753 0.02 -2.28 -21.11
N LEU A 754 -0.07 -1.71 -22.31
CA LEU A 754 1.08 -1.15 -23.02
C LEU A 754 1.66 0.06 -22.29
N ASP A 755 0.82 0.96 -21.77
CA ASP A 755 1.26 2.11 -20.97
C ASP A 755 1.96 1.68 -19.68
N GLU A 756 1.45 0.67 -18.99
CA GLU A 756 2.13 0.11 -17.80
C GLU A 756 3.46 -0.57 -18.17
N ALA A 757 3.54 -1.25 -19.32
CA ALA A 757 4.80 -1.80 -19.82
C ALA A 757 5.81 -0.70 -20.17
N ASN A 758 5.38 0.37 -20.83
CA ASN A 758 6.21 1.54 -21.15
C ASN A 758 6.68 2.28 -19.90
N ARG A 759 5.80 2.42 -18.90
CA ARG A 759 6.13 3.02 -17.59
C ARG A 759 7.24 2.26 -16.89
N ARG A 760 7.25 0.92 -16.97
CA ARG A 760 8.29 0.08 -16.38
C ARG A 760 9.62 0.13 -17.14
N LYS A 761 9.57 0.20 -18.47
CA LYS A 761 10.76 0.13 -19.34
C LYS A 761 11.42 1.49 -19.61
N HIS A 762 10.97 2.58 -19.00
CA HIS A 762 11.54 3.92 -19.17
C HIS A 762 11.73 4.35 -20.65
N GLY A 763 10.90 3.87 -21.57
CA GLY A 763 11.17 4.04 -23.00
C GLY A 763 10.09 3.48 -23.94
N LYS A 764 10.12 3.98 -25.18
CA LYS A 764 9.13 3.75 -26.24
C LYS A 764 9.28 2.34 -26.84
N THR A 765 8.51 1.37 -26.37
CA THR A 765 8.22 0.22 -27.26
C THR A 765 7.39 0.72 -28.45
N LYS A 766 7.67 0.22 -29.67
CA LYS A 766 6.84 0.53 -30.84
C LYS A 766 5.39 0.24 -30.50
N THR A 767 4.55 1.28 -30.46
CA THR A 767 3.12 1.16 -30.16
C THR A 767 2.47 0.33 -31.27
N PRO A 768 2.01 -0.91 -31.01
CA PRO A 768 1.23 -1.62 -32.01
C PRO A 768 -0.02 -0.80 -32.34
N LYS A 769 -0.41 -0.77 -33.62
CA LYS A 769 -1.69 -0.17 -34.03
C LYS A 769 -2.83 -1.05 -33.52
N ILE A 770 -3.37 -0.71 -32.35
CA ILE A 770 -4.53 -1.41 -31.76
C ILE A 770 -5.79 -0.87 -32.45
N LYS A 771 -6.58 -1.77 -33.03
CA LYS A 771 -7.89 -1.42 -33.59
C LYS A 771 -8.91 -1.32 -32.45
N TYR A 772 -9.54 -0.16 -32.30
CA TYR A 772 -10.54 0.11 -31.25
C TYR A 772 -11.92 0.44 -31.84
N ASN A 773 -12.96 0.45 -31.00
CA ASN A 773 -14.33 0.79 -31.36
C ASN A 773 -14.68 2.21 -30.88
N PRO A 774 -14.74 3.23 -31.76
CA PRO A 774 -15.02 4.62 -31.35
C PRO A 774 -16.42 4.81 -30.75
N ASN A 775 -17.35 3.88 -30.97
CA ASN A 775 -18.69 3.93 -30.38
C ASN A 775 -18.71 3.46 -28.92
N HIS A 776 -17.72 2.69 -28.47
CA HIS A 776 -17.62 2.25 -27.09
C HIS A 776 -17.04 3.38 -26.23
N ILE A 777 -17.71 3.72 -25.13
CA ILE A 777 -17.37 4.89 -24.30
C ILE A 777 -15.91 4.87 -23.80
N LEU A 778 -15.43 3.72 -23.31
CA LEU A 778 -14.07 3.61 -22.79
C LEU A 778 -13.00 3.72 -23.87
N ASP A 779 -13.28 3.25 -25.09
CA ASP A 779 -12.33 3.35 -26.19
C ASP A 779 -12.24 4.79 -26.68
N HIS A 780 -13.40 5.45 -26.85
CA HIS A 780 -13.46 6.86 -27.21
C HIS A 780 -12.69 7.73 -26.20
N LEU A 781 -13.00 7.59 -24.92
CA LEU A 781 -12.31 8.37 -23.87
C LEU A 781 -10.82 8.06 -23.82
N TYR A 782 -10.42 6.79 -23.89
CA TYR A 782 -9.00 6.44 -23.79
C TYR A 782 -8.20 6.87 -25.01
N TRP A 783 -8.62 6.51 -26.22
CA TRP A 783 -7.85 6.70 -27.46
C TRP A 783 -8.03 8.07 -28.09
N GLU A 784 -9.20 8.70 -27.96
CA GLU A 784 -9.49 9.98 -28.62
C GLU A 784 -9.36 11.19 -27.68
N VAL A 785 -9.39 10.98 -26.34
CA VAL A 785 -9.29 12.07 -25.35
C VAL A 785 -8.02 11.95 -24.52
N ILE A 786 -7.91 10.89 -23.71
CA ILE A 786 -6.88 10.77 -22.68
C ILE A 786 -5.49 10.65 -23.31
N VAL A 787 -5.29 9.72 -24.25
CA VAL A 787 -3.99 9.51 -24.90
C VAL A 787 -3.53 10.79 -25.63
N PRO A 788 -4.32 11.38 -26.55
CA PRO A 788 -3.92 12.61 -27.23
C PRO A 788 -3.64 13.77 -26.28
N HIS A 789 -4.49 13.97 -25.26
CA HIS A 789 -4.32 15.06 -24.30
C HIS A 789 -3.02 14.92 -23.52
N THR A 790 -2.74 13.74 -22.98
CA THR A 790 -1.53 13.52 -22.19
C THR A 790 -0.24 13.52 -23.04
N GLU A 791 -0.31 13.13 -24.33
CA GLU A 791 0.82 13.34 -25.24
C GLU A 791 1.06 14.83 -25.49
N GLU A 792 0.00 15.61 -25.70
CA GLU A 792 0.11 17.05 -25.90
C GLU A 792 0.62 17.77 -24.65
N THR A 793 0.20 17.36 -23.45
CA THR A 793 0.76 17.85 -22.18
C THR A 793 2.27 17.66 -22.12
N LEU A 794 2.78 16.48 -22.50
CA LEU A 794 4.22 16.22 -22.52
C LEU A 794 4.95 17.04 -23.58
N ARG A 795 4.33 17.28 -24.75
CA ARG A 795 4.91 18.14 -25.80
C ARG A 795 5.02 19.58 -25.32
N GLN A 796 3.98 20.12 -24.68
CA GLN A 796 3.99 21.49 -24.15
C GLN A 796 4.99 21.64 -23.01
N LEU A 797 5.01 20.69 -22.06
CA LEU A 797 6.01 20.67 -21.00
C LEU A 797 7.45 20.63 -21.55
N SER A 798 7.69 19.80 -22.56
CA SER A 798 9.03 19.70 -23.17
C SER A 798 9.43 20.99 -23.89
N ARG A 799 8.48 21.67 -24.57
CA ARG A 799 8.71 22.97 -25.21
C ARG A 799 9.05 24.06 -24.20
N ASN A 800 8.43 24.03 -23.02
CA ASN A 800 8.75 24.96 -21.93
C ASN A 800 10.19 24.83 -21.42
N PHE A 801 10.95 23.80 -21.82
CA PHE A 801 12.34 23.60 -21.42
C PHE A 801 13.32 23.58 -22.61
N ASP A 802 12.85 23.81 -23.86
CA ASP A 802 13.68 23.69 -25.07
C ASP A 802 14.86 24.71 -25.09
N ASP A 803 14.80 25.80 -24.31
CA ASP A 803 15.87 26.80 -24.15
C ASP A 803 16.98 26.38 -23.17
N SER A 804 16.76 25.34 -22.33
CA SER A 804 17.73 24.80 -21.37
C SER A 804 18.84 23.99 -22.09
N THR A 805 19.80 24.68 -22.71
CA THR A 805 20.74 24.05 -23.66
C THR A 805 22.17 23.88 -23.14
N THR A 806 22.55 24.53 -22.03
CA THR A 806 23.92 24.47 -21.49
C THR A 806 23.97 23.81 -20.11
N LEU A 807 24.98 22.95 -19.89
CA LEU A 807 25.31 22.42 -18.54
C LEU A 807 26.17 23.41 -17.75
N TYR A 808 26.50 24.54 -18.37
CA TYR A 808 27.34 25.57 -17.78
C TYR A 808 26.53 26.33 -16.74
N ASP A 809 26.83 26.06 -15.47
CA ASP A 809 26.30 26.77 -14.31
C ASP A 809 27.52 27.31 -13.53
N PRO A 810 27.86 28.60 -13.66
CA PRO A 810 29.09 29.16 -13.11
C PRO A 810 29.19 28.92 -11.59
N ASP A 811 28.07 28.91 -10.89
CA ASP A 811 28.00 28.61 -9.46
C ASP A 811 28.64 27.27 -9.10
N LEU A 812 28.51 26.27 -9.97
CA LEU A 812 29.05 24.93 -9.76
C LEU A 812 30.56 24.86 -10.06
N LEU A 813 31.08 25.74 -10.90
CA LEU A 813 32.47 25.75 -11.36
C LEU A 813 33.36 26.61 -10.45
N ASP A 814 32.79 27.69 -9.92
CA ASP A 814 33.50 28.70 -9.16
C ASP A 814 34.33 28.17 -7.98
N PRO A 815 33.88 27.19 -7.16
CA PRO A 815 34.67 26.71 -6.04
C PRO A 815 36.04 26.14 -6.45
N PHE A 816 36.11 25.38 -7.55
CA PHE A 816 37.36 24.80 -8.03
C PHE A 816 38.19 25.82 -8.82
N GLU A 817 37.57 26.57 -9.73
CA GLU A 817 38.28 27.52 -10.58
C GLU A 817 38.97 28.62 -9.77
N ASN A 818 38.28 29.19 -8.77
CA ASN A 818 38.88 30.21 -7.90
C ASN A 818 40.00 29.63 -7.03
N GLU A 819 39.84 28.41 -6.53
CA GLU A 819 40.85 27.74 -5.71
C GLU A 819 42.11 27.41 -6.51
N LEU A 820 41.94 26.93 -7.74
CA LEU A 820 43.04 26.64 -8.66
C LEU A 820 43.78 27.93 -9.03
N GLN A 821 43.05 28.98 -9.39
CA GLN A 821 43.63 30.27 -9.75
C GLN A 821 44.41 30.89 -8.59
N ASP A 822 43.88 30.83 -7.36
CA ASP A 822 44.56 31.28 -6.14
C ASP A 822 45.81 30.43 -5.86
N ALA A 823 45.71 29.10 -5.99
CA ALA A 823 46.83 28.19 -5.78
C ALA A 823 47.97 28.43 -6.79
N MET A 824 47.66 28.66 -8.07
CA MET A 824 48.65 28.96 -9.12
C MET A 824 49.37 30.30 -8.89
N ASN A 825 48.70 31.26 -8.26
CA ASN A 825 49.28 32.56 -7.91
C ASN A 825 50.00 32.55 -6.55
N SER A 826 49.91 31.46 -5.80
CA SER A 826 50.53 31.30 -4.48
C SER A 826 51.92 30.68 -4.57
N ALA A 827 52.72 30.84 -3.51
CA ALA A 827 54.02 30.17 -3.40
C ALA A 827 53.90 28.66 -3.05
N ASP A 828 52.69 28.17 -2.76
CA ASP A 828 52.41 26.79 -2.37
C ASP A 828 52.23 25.89 -3.60
N THR A 829 53.35 25.51 -4.21
CA THR A 829 53.35 24.68 -5.43
C THR A 829 52.73 23.29 -5.22
N ALA A 830 52.77 22.76 -3.99
CA ALA A 830 52.13 21.49 -3.65
C ALA A 830 50.60 21.58 -3.73
N ARG A 831 50.01 22.72 -3.35
CA ARG A 831 48.56 22.97 -3.47
C ARG A 831 48.12 23.00 -4.93
N ALA A 832 48.86 23.68 -5.82
CA ALA A 832 48.56 23.72 -7.25
C ALA A 832 48.63 22.32 -7.88
N GLN A 833 49.71 21.57 -7.61
CA GLN A 833 49.87 20.18 -8.09
C GLN A 833 48.75 19.25 -7.61
N CYS A 834 48.28 19.44 -6.38
CA CYS A 834 47.18 18.68 -5.81
C CYS A 834 45.85 18.93 -6.56
N LEU A 835 45.57 20.19 -6.92
CA LEU A 835 44.36 20.56 -7.67
C LEU A 835 44.44 20.14 -9.15
N GLU A 836 45.60 20.23 -9.79
CA GLU A 836 45.82 19.69 -11.15
C GLU A 836 45.63 18.16 -11.17
N ALA A 837 46.14 17.45 -10.15
CA ALA A 837 45.93 16.01 -10.01
C ALA A 837 44.46 15.65 -9.79
N LEU A 838 43.71 16.48 -9.04
CA LEU A 838 42.26 16.33 -8.88
C LEU A 838 41.55 16.46 -10.23
N GLU A 839 41.86 17.50 -11.01
CA GLU A 839 41.26 17.75 -12.32
C GLU A 839 41.50 16.57 -13.28
N ALA A 840 42.74 16.05 -13.30
CA ALA A 840 43.08 14.86 -14.09
C ALA A 840 42.29 13.62 -13.64
N ALA A 841 42.15 13.40 -12.32
CA ALA A 841 41.44 12.24 -11.78
C ALA A 841 39.94 12.27 -12.08
N VAL A 842 39.28 13.43 -11.98
CA VAL A 842 37.83 13.53 -12.27
C VAL A 842 37.51 13.38 -13.76
N LYS A 843 38.43 13.74 -14.66
CA LYS A 843 38.29 13.51 -16.12
C LYS A 843 38.20 12.02 -16.48
N GLU A 844 38.73 11.12 -15.66
CA GLU A 844 38.65 9.66 -15.87
C GLU A 844 37.30 9.04 -15.48
N LEU A 845 36.45 9.74 -14.71
CA LEU A 845 35.18 9.20 -14.23
C LEU A 845 34.19 8.92 -15.37
N ARG A 846 34.13 9.80 -16.38
CA ARG A 846 33.22 9.64 -17.51
C ARG A 846 33.59 8.46 -18.41
N PRO A 847 34.86 8.24 -18.80
CA PRO A 847 35.29 7.01 -19.44
C PRO A 847 34.89 5.74 -18.66
N VAL A 848 35.03 5.75 -17.32
CA VAL A 848 34.64 4.62 -16.45
C VAL A 848 33.13 4.41 -16.51
N TRP A 849 32.34 5.47 -16.32
CA TRP A 849 30.89 5.44 -16.43
C TRP A 849 30.43 4.87 -17.77
N ASN A 850 30.95 5.43 -18.87
CA ASN A 850 30.61 4.98 -20.22
C ASN A 850 30.97 3.50 -20.38
N ARG A 851 32.17 3.06 -20.01
CA ARG A 851 32.59 1.65 -20.13
C ARG A 851 31.68 0.68 -19.36
N LEU A 852 31.24 1.07 -18.17
CA LEU A 852 30.37 0.25 -17.32
C LEU A 852 28.91 0.26 -17.79
N THR A 853 28.46 1.36 -18.41
CA THR A 853 27.09 1.52 -18.91
C THR A 853 26.90 1.12 -20.38
N THR A 854 27.96 1.02 -21.19
CA THR A 854 27.87 0.66 -22.63
C THR A 854 28.20 -0.81 -22.93
N LYS A 855 28.54 -1.63 -21.93
CA LYS A 855 28.83 -3.06 -22.15
C LYS A 855 27.62 -3.91 -22.53
N ASP A 856 26.40 -3.36 -22.44
CA ASP A 856 25.19 -3.94 -23.02
C ASP A 856 24.32 -2.81 -23.60
N PRO A 857 24.15 -2.71 -24.93
CA PRO A 857 23.26 -1.72 -25.55
C PRO A 857 21.78 -1.89 -25.16
N ASP A 858 21.44 -3.05 -24.58
CA ASP A 858 20.12 -3.46 -24.15
C ASP A 858 20.03 -3.59 -22.61
N LEU A 859 20.57 -2.61 -21.86
CA LEU A 859 20.37 -2.44 -20.40
C LEU A 859 18.87 -2.25 -20.06
N ASN A 860 18.10 -3.32 -20.21
CA ASN A 860 16.74 -3.52 -19.76
C ASN A 860 16.72 -4.08 -18.33
N ASN A 861 17.89 -4.33 -17.73
CA ASN A 861 18.05 -4.80 -16.36
C ASN A 861 18.48 -3.63 -15.44
N PRO A 862 17.60 -3.16 -14.54
CA PRO A 862 17.89 -2.09 -13.59
C PRO A 862 19.10 -2.38 -12.68
N ASP A 863 19.38 -3.66 -12.40
CA ASP A 863 20.45 -4.06 -11.48
C ASP A 863 21.84 -3.77 -12.07
N ASP A 864 22.03 -4.00 -13.38
CA ASP A 864 23.31 -3.79 -14.04
C ASP A 864 23.67 -2.29 -14.16
N TYR A 865 22.67 -1.42 -14.35
CA TYR A 865 22.86 0.03 -14.33
C TYR A 865 23.22 0.53 -12.92
N ASN A 866 22.55 0.02 -11.89
CA ASN A 866 22.85 0.37 -10.50
C ASN A 866 24.25 -0.08 -10.09
N ASP A 867 24.67 -1.28 -10.50
CA ASP A 867 26.03 -1.77 -10.27
C ASP A 867 27.09 -0.91 -10.96
N ALA A 868 26.84 -0.48 -12.20
CA ALA A 868 27.73 0.43 -12.93
C ALA A 868 27.86 1.78 -12.23
N LEU A 869 26.73 2.32 -11.76
CA LEU A 869 26.66 3.57 -11.01
C LEU A 869 27.43 3.46 -9.70
N GLU A 870 27.20 2.40 -8.92
CA GLU A 870 27.82 2.23 -7.59
C GLU A 870 29.34 2.06 -7.70
N LYS A 871 29.82 1.34 -8.72
CA LYS A 871 31.25 1.22 -9.03
C LYS A 871 31.87 2.57 -9.39
N THR A 872 31.18 3.36 -10.21
CA THR A 872 31.66 4.70 -10.60
C THR A 872 31.65 5.65 -9.40
N TYR A 873 30.61 5.59 -8.57
CA TYR A 873 30.48 6.39 -7.36
C TYR A 873 31.57 6.04 -6.33
N SER A 874 31.86 4.75 -6.14
CA SER A 874 32.97 4.28 -5.31
C SER A 874 34.32 4.81 -5.81
N HIS A 875 34.53 4.83 -7.13
CA HIS A 875 35.75 5.40 -7.73
C HIS A 875 35.83 6.92 -7.45
N TYR A 876 34.75 7.66 -7.64
CA TYR A 876 34.66 9.09 -7.31
C TYR A 876 35.00 9.37 -5.84
N LEU A 877 34.45 8.61 -4.91
CA LEU A 877 34.73 8.78 -3.48
C LEU A 877 36.19 8.48 -3.11
N SER A 878 36.86 7.59 -3.86
CA SER A 878 38.27 7.22 -3.64
C SER A 878 39.27 8.32 -4.05
N ILE A 879 38.84 9.33 -4.81
CA ILE A 879 39.69 10.45 -5.21
C ILE A 879 39.99 11.32 -3.98
N ALA A 880 41.20 11.19 -3.45
CA ALA A 880 41.73 11.85 -2.27
C ALA A 880 42.80 12.91 -2.63
N PRO A 881 43.09 13.89 -1.74
CA PRO A 881 44.12 14.88 -1.99
C PRO A 881 45.50 14.23 -2.17
N LEU A 882 46.25 14.69 -3.17
CA LEU A 882 47.65 14.31 -3.34
C LEU A 882 48.47 14.92 -2.19
N ASN A 883 49.23 14.08 -1.47
CA ASN A 883 50.08 14.47 -0.34
C ASN A 883 49.37 15.38 0.69
N PRO A 884 48.36 14.86 1.43
CA PRO A 884 47.47 15.66 2.27
C PRO A 884 48.16 16.43 3.41
N THR A 885 49.40 16.05 3.77
CA THR A 885 50.22 16.68 4.81
C THR A 885 51.32 17.59 4.27
N ALA A 886 51.44 17.75 2.94
CA ALA A 886 52.52 18.53 2.32
C ALA A 886 52.39 20.05 2.56
N SER A 887 51.18 20.54 2.84
CA SER A 887 50.92 21.94 3.18
C SER A 887 49.71 22.04 4.12
N ALA A 888 49.72 23.07 4.98
CA ALA A 888 48.58 23.43 5.83
C ALA A 888 47.32 23.71 4.99
N SER A 889 47.47 24.26 3.79
CA SER A 889 46.37 24.52 2.86
C SER A 889 45.68 23.23 2.42
N ILE A 890 46.45 22.19 2.09
CA ILE A 890 45.92 20.90 1.64
C ILE A 890 45.29 20.16 2.83
N SER A 891 45.91 20.20 4.00
CA SER A 891 45.33 19.62 5.22
C SER A 891 43.99 20.26 5.57
N ALA A 892 43.85 21.57 5.37
CA ALA A 892 42.59 22.30 5.60
C ALA A 892 41.45 21.86 4.65
N TYR A 893 41.75 21.25 3.49
CA TYR A 893 40.70 20.72 2.61
C TYR A 893 39.91 19.57 3.23
N LEU A 894 40.51 18.84 4.17
CA LEU A 894 39.85 17.72 4.86
C LEU A 894 38.89 18.21 5.96
N SER A 895 38.91 19.51 6.29
CA SER A 895 37.98 20.09 7.25
C SER A 895 36.60 20.36 6.62
N PRO A 896 35.51 20.15 7.38
CA PRO A 896 34.16 20.57 6.99
C PRO A 896 34.10 22.07 6.72
N ILE A 897 33.40 22.49 5.66
CA ILE A 897 33.16 23.92 5.39
C ILE A 897 32.26 24.53 6.46
N THR A 898 31.31 23.72 6.96
CA THR A 898 30.36 24.08 8.02
C THR A 898 30.06 22.84 8.86
N PRO A 899 29.67 22.96 10.15
CA PRO A 899 29.29 21.81 10.96
C PRO A 899 28.21 20.96 10.28
N GLY A 900 28.51 19.68 10.04
CA GLY A 900 27.59 18.73 9.40
C GLY A 900 27.53 18.79 7.87
N GLY A 901 28.25 19.72 7.22
CA GLY A 901 28.39 19.79 5.77
C GLY A 901 29.57 18.96 5.22
N PRO A 902 29.73 18.89 3.89
CA PRO A 902 30.89 18.25 3.26
C PRO A 902 32.20 18.97 3.62
N CYS A 903 33.31 18.23 3.53
CA CYS A 903 34.63 18.83 3.59
C CYS A 903 34.93 19.65 2.34
N ARG A 904 35.84 20.61 2.45
CA ARG A 904 36.23 21.48 1.32
C ARG A 904 36.76 20.65 0.14
N TRP A 905 37.43 19.54 0.39
CA TRP A 905 37.85 18.61 -0.66
C TRP A 905 36.68 18.03 -1.47
N ALA A 906 35.60 17.62 -0.79
CA ALA A 906 34.43 17.06 -1.47
C ALA A 906 33.75 18.10 -2.37
N VAL A 907 33.70 19.36 -1.92
CA VAL A 907 33.20 20.48 -2.73
C VAL A 907 34.11 20.76 -3.93
N LEU A 908 35.42 20.85 -3.72
CA LEU A 908 36.38 21.04 -4.81
C LEU A 908 36.32 19.89 -5.83
N ARG A 909 36.19 18.64 -5.37
CA ARG A 909 36.05 17.46 -6.23
C ARG A 909 34.77 17.49 -7.08
N ALA A 910 33.64 17.86 -6.48
CA ALA A 910 32.39 17.99 -7.21
C ALA A 910 32.43 19.14 -8.23
N SER A 911 33.00 20.27 -7.85
CA SER A 911 33.17 21.45 -8.71
C SER A 911 34.13 21.19 -9.88
N ALA A 912 35.28 20.55 -9.63
CA ALA A 912 36.22 20.11 -10.66
C ALA A 912 35.56 19.14 -11.65
N PHE A 913 34.74 18.22 -11.14
CA PHE A 913 34.02 17.28 -11.98
C PHE A 913 32.93 17.95 -12.83
N ALA A 914 32.23 18.96 -12.28
CA ALA A 914 31.30 19.78 -13.03
C ALA A 914 32.01 20.55 -14.16
N GLY A 915 33.19 21.11 -13.89
CA GLY A 915 34.07 21.73 -14.88
C GLY A 915 34.42 20.75 -16.01
N ALA A 916 34.95 19.57 -15.67
CA ALA A 916 35.30 18.52 -16.64
C ALA A 916 34.11 18.08 -17.52
N GLU A 917 32.91 17.97 -16.96
CA GLU A 917 31.70 17.60 -17.72
C GLU A 917 31.16 18.75 -18.59
N SER A 918 31.43 20.01 -18.23
CA SER A 918 31.03 21.18 -19.00
C SER A 918 31.87 21.36 -20.29
N GLU A 919 33.16 20.98 -20.26
CA GLU A 919 34.10 21.11 -21.39
C GLU A 919 33.77 20.17 -22.56
N VAL A 920 33.16 19.02 -22.29
CA VAL A 920 32.85 17.98 -23.30
C VAL A 920 31.94 18.51 -24.43
N LYS A 921 31.15 19.57 -24.19
CA LYS A 921 30.30 20.20 -25.22
C LYS A 921 31.07 21.01 -26.27
N ARG A 922 32.32 21.43 -26.02
CA ARG A 922 33.07 22.30 -26.96
C ARG A 922 33.68 21.55 -28.15
N PHE A 923 33.84 20.22 -28.10
CA PHE A 923 34.60 19.46 -29.11
C PHE A 923 33.78 18.58 -30.08
N GLU A 924 32.55 18.18 -29.77
CA GLU A 924 31.79 17.21 -30.59
C GLU A 924 30.62 17.84 -31.37
N GLY A 925 30.92 18.51 -32.48
CA GLY A 925 29.97 19.19 -33.37
C GLY A 925 29.06 18.31 -34.24
N ARG A 926 28.61 17.12 -33.81
CA ARG A 926 27.69 16.29 -34.63
C ARG A 926 26.61 15.59 -33.80
N ARG A 927 25.35 15.93 -34.11
CA ARG A 927 24.10 15.17 -33.89
C ARG A 927 24.21 14.00 -32.88
N GLN A 928 24.41 14.31 -31.61
CA GLN A 928 24.09 13.37 -30.53
C GLN A 928 22.65 13.61 -30.08
N SER A 929 22.03 12.54 -29.55
CA SER A 929 20.66 12.52 -29.05
C SER A 929 20.37 13.75 -28.19
N LYS A 930 19.14 14.28 -28.27
CA LYS A 930 18.63 15.47 -27.55
C LYS A 930 18.85 15.44 -26.01
N TRP A 931 19.39 14.36 -25.46
CA TRP A 931 19.74 14.16 -24.06
C TRP A 931 21.19 13.67 -23.98
N ALA A 932 22.13 14.57 -23.69
CA ALA A 932 23.54 14.22 -23.52
C ALA A 932 23.74 13.36 -22.26
N SER A 933 24.63 12.36 -22.31
CA SER A 933 24.93 11.48 -21.17
C SER A 933 25.75 12.13 -20.05
N GLY A 934 26.31 13.33 -20.27
CA GLY A 934 27.14 14.05 -19.31
C GLY A 934 26.43 14.57 -18.06
N PRO A 935 25.36 15.38 -18.20
CA PRO A 935 24.56 15.83 -17.06
C PRO A 935 24.06 14.67 -16.19
N THR A 936 23.76 13.52 -16.80
CA THR A 936 23.31 12.35 -16.04
C THR A 936 24.43 11.76 -15.18
N CYS A 937 25.62 11.57 -15.75
CA CYS A 937 26.78 11.08 -15.01
C CYS A 937 27.14 12.04 -13.85
N LEU A 938 27.25 13.34 -14.14
CA LEU A 938 27.58 14.37 -13.16
C LEU A 938 26.68 14.32 -11.91
N PHE A 939 25.37 14.44 -12.11
CA PHE A 939 24.42 14.52 -11.01
C PHE A 939 24.26 13.19 -10.27
N HIS A 940 24.32 12.04 -10.95
CA HIS A 940 24.24 10.75 -10.25
C HIS A 940 25.47 10.45 -9.37
N ILE A 941 26.62 11.03 -9.69
CA ILE A 941 27.87 10.78 -8.96
C ILE A 941 28.13 11.88 -7.91
N ALA A 942 27.92 13.16 -8.24
CA ALA A 942 28.26 14.29 -7.37
C ALA A 942 27.04 15.11 -6.92
N GLY A 943 25.81 14.66 -7.18
CA GLY A 943 24.59 15.45 -6.97
C GLY A 943 24.43 16.07 -5.59
N ARG A 944 24.83 15.35 -4.52
CA ARG A 944 24.75 15.84 -3.15
C ARG A 944 25.67 17.04 -2.92
N GLU A 945 26.91 16.97 -3.36
CA GLU A 945 27.85 18.07 -3.25
C GLU A 945 27.47 19.23 -4.17
N LEU A 946 26.93 18.97 -5.36
CA LEU A 946 26.44 20.00 -6.28
C LEU A 946 25.26 20.79 -5.69
N CYS A 947 24.34 20.11 -5.02
CA CYS A 947 23.25 20.73 -4.26
C CYS A 947 23.80 21.68 -3.18
N PHE A 948 24.83 21.24 -2.47
CA PHE A 948 25.49 22.04 -1.45
C PHE A 948 26.16 23.29 -2.04
N ILE A 949 26.87 23.15 -3.16
CA ILE A 949 27.49 24.28 -3.88
C ILE A 949 26.43 25.29 -4.32
N LYS A 950 25.34 24.81 -4.94
CA LYS A 950 24.29 25.69 -5.46
C LYS A 950 23.61 26.48 -4.35
N ALA A 951 23.24 25.85 -3.24
CA ALA A 951 22.58 26.56 -2.13
C ALA A 951 23.48 27.59 -1.45
N MET A 952 24.79 27.32 -1.37
CA MET A 952 25.75 28.31 -0.86
C MET A 952 25.79 29.59 -1.68
N ARG A 953 25.51 29.51 -2.99
CA ARG A 953 25.49 30.65 -3.91
C ARG A 953 24.19 31.44 -3.89
N VAL A 954 23.05 30.77 -3.80
CA VAL A 954 21.71 31.42 -3.82
C VAL A 954 21.47 32.31 -2.58
N GLY A 955 22.18 32.06 -1.47
CA GLY A 955 22.07 32.83 -0.23
C GLY A 955 20.94 32.33 0.69
N GLY A 956 20.98 32.71 1.97
CA GLY A 956 19.94 32.33 2.93
C GLY A 956 19.79 30.82 3.16
N TRP A 957 20.90 30.08 3.27
CA TRP A 957 20.87 28.62 3.33
C TRP A 957 20.99 28.02 4.74
N ARG A 958 20.53 26.77 4.89
CA ARG A 958 20.71 25.96 6.12
C ARG A 958 21.04 24.51 5.76
N VAL A 959 21.96 23.92 6.52
CA VAL A 959 22.25 22.48 6.43
C VAL A 959 21.30 21.71 7.35
N LEU A 960 20.61 20.74 6.80
CA LEU A 960 19.71 19.86 7.53
C LEU A 960 20.30 18.46 7.64
N ARG A 961 20.09 17.83 8.79
CA ARG A 961 20.28 16.37 8.89
C ARG A 961 19.17 15.69 8.10
N GLY A 962 19.47 14.55 7.48
CA GLY A 962 18.49 13.81 6.67
C GLY A 962 17.18 13.50 7.42
N GLU A 963 17.25 13.22 8.72
CA GLU A 963 16.07 13.01 9.58
C GLU A 963 15.21 14.28 9.70
N SER A 964 15.82 15.45 9.85
CA SER A 964 15.11 16.73 9.95
C SER A 964 14.53 17.14 8.60
N TRP A 965 15.29 16.99 7.52
CA TRP A 965 14.83 17.24 6.15
C TRP A 965 13.61 16.37 5.81
N GLY A 966 13.63 15.09 6.24
CA GLY A 966 12.51 14.17 6.06
C GLY A 966 11.17 14.64 6.64
N LEU A 967 11.19 15.53 7.65
CA LEU A 967 10.00 16.04 8.33
C LEU A 967 9.46 17.34 7.70
N LEU A 968 10.21 18.00 6.84
CA LEU A 968 9.81 19.28 6.26
C LEU A 968 8.97 19.09 5.00
N LYS A 969 7.92 19.92 4.88
CA LYS A 969 7.08 20.05 3.69
C LYS A 969 6.96 21.54 3.34
N PRO A 970 6.77 21.91 2.06
CA PRO A 970 6.58 23.30 1.68
C PRO A 970 5.34 23.88 2.36
N ARG A 971 5.41 25.16 2.76
CA ARG A 971 4.25 25.86 3.33
C ARG A 971 3.11 25.88 2.31
N ARG A 972 1.87 25.69 2.78
CA ARG A 972 0.67 25.89 1.94
C ARG A 972 0.61 27.37 1.57
N GLY A 973 0.63 27.70 0.29
CA GLY A 973 0.55 29.09 -0.17
C GLY A 973 -0.76 29.76 0.26
N ARG A 974 -0.74 31.08 0.50
CA ARG A 974 -1.97 31.88 0.56
C ARG A 974 -2.64 31.78 -0.80
N LYS A 975 -3.85 31.22 -0.88
CA LYS A 975 -4.64 31.24 -2.12
C LYS A 975 -4.80 32.71 -2.53
N LYS A 976 -4.42 33.08 -3.75
CA LYS A 976 -4.75 34.40 -4.31
C LYS A 976 -6.27 34.52 -4.33
N GLY A 977 -6.84 35.15 -3.29
CA GLY A 977 -8.24 35.50 -3.27
C GLY A 977 -8.50 36.46 -4.42
N VAL A 978 -9.61 36.27 -5.12
CA VAL A 978 -10.18 37.32 -5.96
C VAL A 978 -10.39 38.52 -5.04
N VAL A 979 -9.58 39.56 -5.22
CA VAL A 979 -9.82 40.86 -4.61
C VAL A 979 -11.12 41.37 -5.23
N GLN A 980 -12.25 41.07 -4.61
CA GLN A 980 -13.42 41.90 -4.77
C GLN A 980 -13.03 43.24 -4.17
N VAL A 981 -12.80 44.22 -5.05
CA VAL A 981 -12.75 45.63 -4.70
C VAL A 981 -14.13 45.95 -4.11
N VAL A 982 -14.21 45.91 -2.78
CA VAL A 982 -15.25 46.60 -2.03
C VAL A 982 -14.64 47.95 -1.68
N GLU A 983 -14.93 48.95 -2.50
CA GLU A 983 -14.87 50.34 -2.04
C GLU A 983 -15.89 50.48 -0.90
N GLU A 984 -15.42 50.62 0.34
CA GLU A 984 -15.90 51.64 1.29
C GLU A 984 -15.19 51.52 2.66
N MET A 985 -14.46 52.59 3.00
CA MET A 985 -14.24 53.23 4.31
C MET A 985 -13.66 52.42 5.49
N GLY A 986 -12.46 52.84 5.94
CA GLY A 986 -12.12 52.90 7.38
C GLY A 986 -10.82 52.22 7.82
N GLU A 987 -9.75 53.02 7.89
CA GLU A 987 -8.63 53.02 8.85
C GLU A 987 -7.97 51.68 9.29
N GLY A 988 -6.75 51.47 8.77
CA GLY A 988 -5.54 51.52 9.61
C GLY A 988 -5.05 50.23 10.27
N TRP A 989 -4.39 49.35 9.50
CA TRP A 989 -3.29 48.51 9.98
C TRP A 989 -2.30 48.27 8.83
N GLU A 990 -1.19 49.02 8.83
CA GLU A 990 -0.01 48.70 8.01
C GLU A 990 0.61 47.41 8.57
N SER A 991 0.60 46.32 7.79
CA SER A 991 1.45 45.17 8.01
C SER A 991 2.57 45.19 6.98
N GLU A 992 3.80 45.27 7.46
CA GLU A 992 5.05 45.27 6.68
C GLU A 992 5.06 44.18 5.60
N GLU A 993 5.34 44.59 4.36
CA GLU A 993 5.73 43.70 3.27
C GLU A 993 7.14 43.14 3.56
N GLU A 994 7.23 41.99 4.22
CA GLU A 994 8.46 41.17 4.16
C GLU A 994 8.54 40.51 2.77
N GLY A 995 9.45 41.01 1.93
CA GLY A 995 9.79 40.39 0.66
C GLY A 995 10.27 38.95 0.86
N GLU A 996 9.71 38.01 0.09
CA GLU A 996 10.18 36.62 0.01
C GLU A 996 11.61 36.60 -0.53
N VAL A 997 12.60 36.55 0.37
CA VAL A 997 13.97 36.18 0.02
C VAL A 997 14.01 34.65 -0.10
N GLY A 998 14.31 34.13 -1.29
CA GLY A 998 14.46 32.69 -1.52
C GLY A 998 15.52 32.10 -0.59
N LEU A 999 15.12 31.17 0.29
CA LEU A 999 16.03 30.43 1.16
C LEU A 999 16.36 29.09 0.50
N GLY A 1000 17.63 28.85 0.17
CA GLY A 1000 18.10 27.52 -0.22
C GLY A 1000 18.13 26.55 0.98
N LEU A 1001 17.77 25.28 0.80
CA LEU A 1001 17.85 24.25 1.83
C LEU A 1001 18.66 23.05 1.29
N VAL A 1002 19.62 22.55 2.08
CA VAL A 1002 20.44 21.38 1.73
C VAL A 1002 20.52 20.40 2.87
#